data_AF-A0A496BF72-F1
#
_entry.id   AF-A0A496BF72-F1
#
_cell.length_a   1.000
_cell.length_b   1.000
_cell.length_c   1.000
_cell.angle_alpha   90.00
_cell.angle_beta   90.00
_cell.angle_gamma   90.00
#
_symmetry.space_group_name_H-M   'P 1'
#
loop_
_entity.id
_entity.type
_entity.pdbx_description
1 polymer ?
#
loop_
_entity_poly.entity_id
_entity_poly.type
_entity_poly.pdbx_seq_one_letter_code
_entity_poly.pdbx_strand_id
1 'polypeptide(L)'
;MASFEKIAKPHNDILKGNFTLETYAANLGDVVKGQGPIEYRNANQFFGKTYRTEGLEALLHGVERRLKGRGGDAVIQLQTPFGGGKTHTLIALYHKAREWKAKPVVIAGSGMDAKRPLWAEIEAQLTGEVQRFKGRVAPGGEEISALFRQSDAPVLLLMDEIVHYLARANAVSAGKSTLAEQTLTFVQSLTESAASAKNVAFIATLQSEGERYGEKTEALAARFEKVIGRVEQVRTPVTDTEIAKVIRKRLFVEEDFNKAEVRKVVRAFVNYAAAEKILPSGVQKSEYQERFMESYPFQPEVIDVLYQRWGGFPTFQRTRGVLRLLSSVVHRSLRKNLPYITLADFDLRDADIRGELLKHAGDVFNSIIANDITGSDAGAKSVDAGIGDTYKNLALGTRTATAIFLYSFTGGQERGALIDQVKRSAVHPDNPSAIIDSAINQLNAHLFYLRTENGKSYFDTQPNLTRIVQIRMQNIEAERVASRADAQLKRSFTSGTGTRMKTFIAPKNGMDIPDTPELKLIILRQRDDAFCQSLLEARGETPRVYRNTLFFLTPPEEGTKQLHAEVKSVIAYEDIQKDRGLNLSTSQTKEVSDKLRQTGTTLEEAVRNDYRTLLIPARDGLRAEDLGLPAHGMNTPFD
;
A
#
# COMPACT_ATOMS: atom_id res chain seq x y z
N MET A 1 -15.54 -23.00 -2.74
CA MET A 1 -14.26 -23.63 -3.11
C MET A 1 -13.64 -24.27 -1.87
N ALA A 2 -12.74 -25.26 -2.00
CA ALA A 2 -12.00 -25.76 -0.84
C ALA A 2 -11.05 -24.69 -0.29
N SER A 3 -10.80 -24.71 1.01
CA SER A 3 -9.97 -23.72 1.69
C SER A 3 -8.48 -24.00 1.45
N PHE A 4 -7.66 -22.96 1.38
CA PHE A 4 -6.25 -23.06 0.97
C PHE A 4 -5.45 -23.96 1.93
N GLU A 5 -5.75 -23.95 3.23
CA GLU A 5 -5.02 -24.74 4.22
C GLU A 5 -5.27 -26.25 4.08
N LYS A 6 -6.36 -26.64 3.40
CA LYS A 6 -6.64 -28.05 3.03
C LYS A 6 -5.96 -28.46 1.72
N ILE A 7 -5.60 -27.49 0.88
CA ILE A 7 -5.00 -27.71 -0.45
C ILE A 7 -3.47 -27.58 -0.40
N ALA A 8 -2.98 -26.60 0.36
CA ALA A 8 -1.59 -26.19 0.52
C ALA A 8 -1.29 -26.04 2.02
N LYS A 9 -0.70 -27.08 2.60
CA LYS A 9 -0.43 -27.15 4.04
C LYS A 9 0.76 -26.26 4.42
N PRO A 10 0.60 -25.28 5.35
CA PRO A 10 1.72 -24.51 5.86
C PRO A 10 2.71 -25.39 6.65
N HIS A 11 3.97 -24.94 6.76
CA HIS A 11 4.93 -25.58 7.66
C HIS A 11 4.47 -25.50 9.13
N ASN A 12 4.94 -26.44 9.95
CA ASN A 12 4.48 -26.63 11.33
C ASN A 12 4.78 -25.45 12.26
N ASP A 13 5.87 -24.73 11.99
CA ASP A 13 6.23 -23.47 12.66
C ASP A 13 5.14 -22.41 12.46
N ILE A 14 4.65 -22.25 11.23
CA ILE A 14 3.57 -21.31 10.89
C ILE A 14 2.24 -21.76 11.51
N LEU A 15 1.92 -23.05 11.47
CA LEU A 15 0.73 -23.60 12.13
C LEU A 15 0.71 -23.31 13.65
N LYS A 16 1.89 -23.35 14.29
CA LYS A 16 2.05 -23.12 15.74
C LYS A 16 2.21 -21.65 16.15
N GLY A 17 2.38 -20.73 15.21
CA GLY A 17 2.65 -19.33 15.55
C GLY A 17 4.13 -18.99 15.78
N ASN A 18 5.05 -19.90 15.46
CA ASN A 18 6.48 -19.79 15.79
C ASN A 18 7.30 -19.23 14.60
N PHE A 19 7.12 -17.95 14.26
CA PHE A 19 7.76 -17.31 13.10
C PHE A 19 8.47 -16.00 13.47
N THR A 20 9.45 -16.05 14.38
CA THR A 20 10.20 -14.86 14.78
C THR A 20 11.15 -14.39 13.67
N LEU A 21 11.63 -13.14 13.73
CA LEU A 21 12.67 -12.65 12.80
C LEU A 21 13.94 -13.51 12.82
N GLU A 22 14.24 -14.13 13.96
CA GLU A 22 15.37 -15.05 14.16
C GLU A 22 15.17 -16.36 13.39
N THR A 23 13.93 -16.85 13.29
CA THR A 23 13.62 -18.06 12.51
C THR A 23 13.97 -17.89 11.03
N TYR A 24 13.90 -16.68 10.49
CA TYR A 24 14.26 -16.35 9.11
C TYR A 24 15.66 -15.71 8.99
N ALA A 25 16.41 -15.64 10.09
CA ALA A 25 17.77 -15.10 10.13
C ALA A 25 18.77 -16.17 9.68
N ALA A 26 19.11 -16.16 8.40
CA ALA A 26 20.28 -16.91 7.95
C ALA A 26 21.54 -16.25 8.52
N ASN A 27 22.31 -16.99 9.32
CA ASN A 27 23.62 -16.58 9.83
C ASN A 27 24.61 -17.72 9.59
N LEU A 28 25.55 -17.50 8.67
CA LEU A 28 26.54 -18.50 8.31
C LEU A 28 27.46 -18.85 9.50
N GLY A 29 27.84 -17.86 10.32
CA GLY A 29 28.68 -18.07 11.49
C GLY A 29 28.03 -18.97 12.54
N ASP A 30 26.73 -18.79 12.79
CA ASP A 30 25.98 -19.64 13.71
C ASP A 30 25.89 -21.08 13.19
N VAL A 31 25.61 -21.25 11.89
CA VAL A 31 25.56 -22.57 11.25
C VAL A 31 26.87 -23.33 11.41
N VAL A 32 28.02 -22.68 11.16
CA VAL A 32 29.35 -23.28 11.31
C VAL A 32 29.63 -23.67 12.76
N LYS A 33 29.19 -22.87 13.73
CA LYS A 33 29.34 -23.16 15.17
C LYS A 33 28.34 -24.19 15.69
N GLY A 34 27.42 -24.68 14.86
CA GLY A 34 26.34 -25.55 15.28
C GLY A 34 25.30 -24.85 16.17
N GLN A 35 25.18 -23.52 16.06
CA GLN A 35 24.22 -22.66 16.76
C GLN A 35 23.07 -22.19 15.83
N GLY A 36 22.02 -21.61 16.39
CA GLY A 36 20.88 -21.10 15.63
C GLY A 36 19.84 -22.16 15.21
N PRO A 37 18.88 -21.77 14.35
CA PRO A 37 17.75 -22.64 13.99
C PRO A 37 18.19 -23.94 13.30
N ILE A 38 17.55 -25.05 13.68
CA ILE A 38 17.88 -26.38 13.13
C ILE A 38 17.68 -26.46 11.62
N GLU A 39 16.76 -25.67 11.07
CA GLU A 39 16.51 -25.60 9.62
C GLU A 39 17.68 -25.06 8.79
N TYR A 40 18.59 -24.30 9.41
CA TYR A 40 19.82 -23.85 8.74
C TYR A 40 21.01 -24.76 9.03
N ARG A 41 21.03 -25.43 10.18
CA ARG A 41 22.12 -26.33 10.60
C ARG A 41 22.08 -27.70 9.94
N ASN A 42 20.88 -28.23 9.68
CA ASN A 42 20.72 -29.54 9.08
C ASN A 42 20.54 -29.42 7.56
N ALA A 43 21.47 -29.97 6.78
CA ALA A 43 21.44 -29.89 5.32
C ALA A 43 20.10 -30.38 4.70
N ASN A 44 19.54 -31.49 5.19
CA ASN A 44 18.29 -32.03 4.65
C ASN A 44 17.11 -31.11 4.92
N GLN A 45 16.99 -30.55 6.13
CA GLN A 45 15.94 -29.58 6.45
C GLN A 45 16.14 -28.27 5.68
N PHE A 46 17.37 -27.80 5.56
CA PHE A 46 17.72 -26.61 4.81
C PHE A 46 17.29 -26.73 3.35
N PHE A 47 17.71 -27.78 2.65
CA PHE A 47 17.32 -28.00 1.26
C PHE A 47 15.84 -28.35 1.10
N GLY A 48 15.21 -28.98 2.10
CA GLY A 48 13.78 -29.26 2.12
C GLY A 48 12.90 -27.99 2.16
N LYS A 49 13.40 -26.89 2.75
CA LYS A 49 12.73 -25.57 2.76
C LYS A 49 13.33 -24.56 1.77
N THR A 50 14.31 -24.97 0.96
CA THR A 50 14.97 -24.07 -0.01
C THR A 50 14.44 -24.33 -1.40
N TYR A 51 13.83 -23.32 -2.01
CA TYR A 51 13.58 -23.36 -3.45
C TYR A 51 14.90 -23.19 -4.18
N ARG A 52 15.22 -24.13 -5.07
CA ARG A 52 16.46 -24.11 -5.84
C ARG A 52 16.23 -23.31 -7.11
N THR A 53 16.55 -22.03 -7.03
CA THR A 53 16.48 -21.12 -8.16
C THR A 53 17.47 -21.52 -9.24
N GLU A 54 17.23 -21.08 -10.47
CA GLU A 54 18.15 -21.28 -11.59
C GLU A 54 19.53 -20.69 -11.27
N GLY A 55 19.56 -19.49 -10.65
CA GLY A 55 20.78 -18.84 -10.21
C GLY A 55 21.54 -19.61 -9.12
N LEU A 56 20.82 -20.20 -8.15
CA LEU A 56 21.43 -21.03 -7.11
C LEU A 56 21.99 -22.34 -7.69
N GLU A 57 21.23 -23.04 -8.53
CA GLU A 57 21.70 -24.28 -9.17
C GLU A 57 22.92 -24.03 -10.06
N ALA A 58 22.90 -22.97 -10.88
CA ALA A 58 24.03 -22.59 -11.71
C ALA A 58 25.28 -22.24 -10.88
N LEU A 59 25.10 -21.62 -9.72
CA LEU A 59 26.19 -21.34 -8.79
C LEU A 59 26.75 -22.62 -8.15
N LEU A 60 25.87 -23.49 -7.60
CA LEU A 60 26.28 -24.76 -7.00
C LEU A 60 27.06 -25.60 -8.01
N HIS A 61 26.55 -25.72 -9.24
CA HIS A 61 27.21 -26.45 -10.31
C HIS A 61 28.56 -25.83 -10.72
N GLY A 62 28.63 -24.49 -10.85
CA GLY A 62 29.86 -23.79 -11.18
C GLY A 62 30.95 -23.98 -10.13
N VAL A 63 30.60 -23.84 -8.85
CA VAL A 63 31.52 -24.04 -7.72
C VAL A 63 31.97 -25.50 -7.63
N GLU A 64 31.06 -26.47 -7.79
CA GLU A 64 31.41 -27.89 -7.82
C GLU A 64 32.43 -28.19 -8.93
N ARG A 65 32.22 -27.66 -10.13
CA ARG A 65 33.16 -27.83 -11.25
C ARG A 65 34.53 -27.23 -10.94
N ARG A 66 34.56 -26.04 -10.33
CA ARG A 66 35.81 -25.37 -9.93
C ARG A 66 36.57 -26.22 -8.91
N LEU A 67 35.90 -26.67 -7.86
CA LEU A 67 36.51 -27.51 -6.82
C LEU A 67 37.01 -28.85 -7.37
N LYS A 68 36.36 -29.40 -8.42
CA LYS A 68 36.81 -30.62 -9.12
C LYS A 68 37.88 -30.38 -10.19
N GLY A 69 38.38 -29.15 -10.35
CA GLY A 69 39.40 -28.81 -11.34
C GLY A 69 38.92 -28.83 -12.80
N ARG A 70 37.60 -28.77 -13.05
CA ARG A 70 36.97 -28.86 -14.37
C ARG A 70 36.61 -27.49 -14.97
N GLY A 71 37.34 -26.46 -14.56
CA GLY A 71 37.04 -25.05 -14.86
C GLY A 71 35.90 -24.48 -14.01
N GLY A 72 35.51 -23.24 -14.28
CA GLY A 72 34.56 -22.47 -13.47
C GLY A 72 35.22 -21.26 -12.81
N ASP A 73 34.38 -20.33 -12.33
CA ASP A 73 34.83 -19.08 -11.75
C ASP A 73 35.50 -19.31 -10.39
N ALA A 74 36.66 -18.68 -10.22
CA ALA A 74 37.45 -18.83 -9.01
C ALA A 74 37.00 -17.89 -7.89
N VAL A 75 36.56 -16.69 -8.26
CA VAL A 75 36.14 -15.62 -7.36
C VAL A 75 34.75 -15.16 -7.78
N ILE A 76 33.80 -15.21 -6.85
CA ILE A 76 32.39 -14.88 -7.11
C ILE A 76 31.91 -13.92 -6.03
N GLN A 77 31.43 -12.75 -6.43
CA GLN A 77 30.65 -11.90 -5.54
C GLN A 77 29.17 -12.15 -5.73
N LEU A 78 28.50 -12.42 -4.62
CA LEU A 78 27.06 -12.51 -4.59
C LEU A 78 26.47 -11.11 -4.46
N GLN A 79 25.68 -10.73 -5.47
CA GLN A 79 24.83 -9.55 -5.42
C GLN A 79 23.37 -9.98 -5.39
N THR A 80 22.53 -9.18 -4.74
CA THR A 80 21.08 -9.44 -4.73
C THR A 80 20.36 -8.13 -5.03
N PRO A 81 19.66 -8.02 -6.16
CA PRO A 81 18.90 -6.81 -6.49
C PRO A 81 17.75 -6.56 -5.49
N PHE A 82 17.25 -7.62 -4.84
CA PHE A 82 16.02 -7.57 -4.02
C PHE A 82 16.22 -7.81 -2.53
N GLY A 83 17.43 -7.59 -1.99
CA GLY A 83 17.66 -7.60 -0.54
C GLY A 83 17.31 -8.93 0.15
N GLY A 84 18.13 -9.96 -0.10
CA GLY A 84 18.06 -11.25 0.59
C GLY A 84 18.58 -12.41 -0.24
N GLY A 85 19.01 -13.48 0.44
CA GLY A 85 19.47 -14.72 -0.20
C GLY A 85 21.00 -14.91 -0.29
N LYS A 86 21.82 -13.90 0.02
CA LYS A 86 23.30 -14.01 0.01
C LYS A 86 23.81 -15.03 1.04
N THR A 87 23.54 -14.78 2.32
CA THR A 87 23.91 -15.70 3.41
C THR A 87 23.25 -17.06 3.24
N HIS A 88 21.99 -17.10 2.77
CA HIS A 88 21.30 -18.36 2.45
C HIS A 88 22.06 -19.16 1.38
N THR A 89 22.56 -18.50 0.34
CA THR A 89 23.38 -19.11 -0.71
C THR A 89 24.72 -19.62 -0.17
N LEU A 90 25.39 -18.86 0.71
CA LEU A 90 26.60 -19.32 1.37
C LEU A 90 26.35 -20.57 2.23
N ILE A 91 25.22 -20.63 2.95
CA ILE A 91 24.84 -21.81 3.74
C ILE A 91 24.59 -23.02 2.81
N ALA A 92 23.98 -22.81 1.64
CA ALA A 92 23.81 -23.88 0.65
C ALA A 92 25.17 -24.44 0.18
N LEU A 93 26.12 -23.55 -0.15
CA LEU A 93 27.48 -23.91 -0.53
C LEU A 93 28.22 -24.63 0.61
N TYR A 94 28.07 -24.15 1.85
CA TYR A 94 28.65 -24.77 3.04
C TYR A 94 28.16 -26.22 3.23
N HIS A 95 26.85 -26.46 3.12
CA HIS A 95 26.30 -27.81 3.22
C HIS A 95 26.79 -28.72 2.08
N LYS A 96 26.89 -28.19 0.86
CA LYS A 96 27.40 -28.94 -0.30
C LYS A 96 28.89 -29.23 -0.26
N ALA A 97 29.69 -28.43 0.46
CA ALA A 97 31.13 -28.65 0.60
C ALA A 97 31.45 -30.08 1.05
N ARG A 98 30.68 -30.62 2.00
CA ARG A 98 30.83 -31.99 2.49
C ARG A 98 30.56 -33.04 1.40
N GLU A 99 29.52 -32.85 0.59
CA GLU A 99 29.21 -33.74 -0.55
C GLU A 99 30.31 -33.69 -1.62
N TRP A 100 30.89 -32.52 -1.84
CA TRP A 100 31.97 -32.30 -2.79
C TRP A 100 33.35 -32.71 -2.28
N LYS A 101 33.46 -33.18 -1.03
CA LYS A 101 34.72 -33.46 -0.33
C LYS A 101 35.67 -32.25 -0.33
N ALA A 102 35.10 -31.05 -0.31
CA ALA A 102 35.83 -29.81 -0.21
C ALA A 102 35.91 -29.36 1.25
N LYS A 103 37.01 -28.67 1.59
CA LYS A 103 37.23 -28.09 2.91
C LYS A 103 36.64 -26.67 2.94
N PRO A 104 35.54 -26.42 3.69
CA PRO A 104 34.99 -25.09 3.81
C PRO A 104 35.84 -24.25 4.76
N VAL A 105 36.20 -23.05 4.34
CA VAL A 105 36.81 -21.99 5.16
C VAL A 105 35.80 -20.86 5.23
N VAL A 106 35.35 -20.50 6.43
CA VAL A 106 34.27 -19.54 6.63
C VAL A 106 34.76 -18.34 7.44
N ILE A 107 34.54 -17.16 6.88
CA ILE A 107 34.80 -15.87 7.49
C ILE A 107 33.47 -15.13 7.64
N ALA A 108 32.94 -15.09 8.86
CA ALA A 108 31.72 -14.35 9.19
C ALA A 108 32.08 -12.99 9.82
N GLY A 109 32.09 -11.93 9.01
CA GLY A 109 32.58 -10.61 9.39
C GLY A 109 31.84 -9.98 10.58
N SER A 110 30.53 -10.20 10.69
CA SER A 110 29.69 -9.72 11.79
C SER A 110 30.11 -10.28 13.16
N GLY A 111 30.59 -11.52 13.21
CA GLY A 111 30.96 -12.22 14.45
C GLY A 111 32.44 -12.15 14.83
N MET A 112 33.33 -11.66 13.96
CA MET A 112 34.77 -11.67 14.21
C MET A 112 35.23 -10.41 14.98
N ASP A 113 35.90 -10.61 16.11
CA ASP A 113 36.64 -9.54 16.76
C ASP A 113 38.01 -9.36 16.07
N ALA A 114 38.38 -8.14 15.70
CA ALA A 114 39.59 -7.86 14.93
C ALA A 114 40.89 -8.04 15.75
N LYS A 115 40.86 -8.87 16.81
CA LYS A 115 42.01 -9.22 17.65
C LYS A 115 42.99 -10.09 16.88
N ARG A 116 42.47 -10.95 16.01
CA ARG A 116 43.25 -11.82 15.15
C ARG A 116 43.04 -11.44 13.68
N PRO A 117 44.11 -11.35 12.88
CA PRO A 117 43.97 -11.06 11.45
C PRO A 117 43.18 -12.14 10.71
N LEU A 118 42.44 -11.72 9.69
CA LEU A 118 41.62 -12.59 8.86
C LEU A 118 42.41 -13.75 8.22
N TRP A 119 43.64 -13.49 7.75
CA TRP A 119 44.50 -14.53 7.16
C TRP A 119 44.95 -15.56 8.19
N ALA A 120 45.17 -15.16 9.45
CA ALA A 120 45.49 -16.09 10.52
C ALA A 120 44.33 -17.09 10.72
N GLU A 121 43.10 -16.59 10.67
CA GLU A 121 41.89 -17.42 10.81
C GLU A 121 41.73 -18.41 9.66
N ILE A 122 42.00 -17.97 8.42
CA ILE A 122 42.04 -18.86 7.24
C ILE A 122 43.08 -19.97 7.43
N GLU A 123 44.30 -19.64 7.89
CA GLU A 123 45.35 -20.64 8.14
C GLU A 123 44.86 -21.69 9.13
N ALA A 124 44.34 -21.29 10.30
CA ALA A 124 43.88 -22.26 11.30
C ALA A 124 42.72 -23.13 10.81
N GLN A 125 41.79 -22.60 10.02
CA GLN A 125 40.73 -23.44 9.46
C GLN A 125 41.29 -24.45 8.44
N LEU A 126 42.30 -24.07 7.65
CA LEU A 126 42.92 -24.93 6.64
C LEU A 126 43.92 -25.94 7.20
N THR A 127 44.68 -25.62 8.24
CA THR A 127 45.76 -26.48 8.76
C THR A 127 45.49 -27.01 10.16
N GLY A 128 44.53 -26.42 10.88
CA GLY A 128 44.24 -26.72 12.28
C GLY A 128 44.95 -25.79 13.28
N GLU A 129 45.95 -25.01 12.84
CA GLU A 129 46.72 -24.11 13.71
C GLU A 129 47.27 -22.89 12.95
N VAL A 130 47.76 -21.89 13.69
CA VAL A 130 48.45 -20.73 13.07
C VAL A 130 49.94 -20.92 13.20
N GLN A 131 50.64 -21.07 12.09
CA GLN A 131 52.10 -21.15 12.07
C GLN A 131 52.70 -19.89 11.45
N ARG A 132 52.35 -19.59 10.20
CA ARG A 132 52.98 -18.55 9.38
C ARG A 132 52.24 -17.22 9.46
N PHE A 133 50.93 -17.26 9.62
CA PHE A 133 50.05 -16.11 9.43
C PHE A 133 49.76 -15.35 10.74
N LYS A 134 50.73 -15.31 11.67
CA LYS A 134 50.59 -14.67 13.01
C LYS A 134 50.69 -13.14 12.99
N GLY A 135 51.40 -12.58 12.00
CA GLY A 135 51.68 -11.14 11.92
C GLY A 135 50.47 -10.30 11.52
N ARG A 136 50.54 -8.99 11.79
CA ARG A 136 49.54 -7.98 11.37
C ARG A 136 49.80 -7.39 9.99
N VAL A 137 50.81 -7.89 9.28
CA VAL A 137 51.11 -7.54 7.89
C VAL A 137 50.52 -8.61 6.99
N ALA A 138 49.88 -8.20 5.90
CA ALA A 138 49.26 -9.11 4.95
C ALA A 138 50.30 -10.07 4.33
N PRO A 139 50.05 -11.39 4.32
CA PRO A 139 50.91 -12.34 3.62
C PRO A 139 50.82 -12.15 2.09
N GLY A 140 51.89 -12.50 1.39
CA GLY A 140 51.97 -12.38 -0.06
C GLY A 140 51.27 -13.52 -0.81
N GLY A 141 51.01 -13.34 -2.11
CA GLY A 141 50.33 -14.34 -2.95
C GLY A 141 51.02 -15.71 -3.02
N GLU A 142 52.36 -15.76 -2.97
CA GLU A 142 53.09 -17.04 -2.95
C GLU A 142 52.85 -17.82 -1.65
N GLU A 143 52.76 -17.12 -0.51
CA GLU A 143 52.47 -17.74 0.78
C GLU A 143 51.03 -18.27 0.83
N ILE A 144 50.07 -17.52 0.28
CA ILE A 144 48.67 -17.93 0.13
C ILE A 144 48.57 -19.16 -0.79
N SER A 145 49.27 -19.14 -1.91
CA SER A 145 49.31 -20.26 -2.85
C SER A 145 49.96 -21.51 -2.24
N ALA A 146 51.00 -21.34 -1.42
CA ALA A 146 51.59 -22.42 -0.64
C ALA A 146 50.59 -22.99 0.38
N LEU A 147 49.82 -22.14 1.06
CA LEU A 147 48.77 -22.56 1.99
C LEU A 147 47.67 -23.38 1.28
N PHE A 148 47.25 -22.97 0.09
CA PHE A 148 46.29 -23.77 -0.70
C PHE A 148 46.85 -25.13 -1.13
N ARG A 149 48.14 -25.18 -1.53
CA ARG A 149 48.81 -26.44 -1.92
C ARG A 149 48.99 -27.42 -0.75
N GLN A 150 48.99 -26.93 0.49
CA GLN A 150 49.07 -27.78 1.69
C GLN A 150 47.74 -28.46 2.03
N SER A 151 46.62 -28.03 1.45
CA SER A 151 45.32 -28.66 1.69
C SER A 151 45.20 -29.96 0.88
N ASP A 152 44.93 -31.07 1.55
CA ASP A 152 44.66 -32.37 0.92
C ASP A 152 43.30 -32.45 0.19
N ALA A 153 42.48 -31.39 0.30
CA ALA A 153 41.16 -31.29 -0.30
C ALA A 153 40.99 -29.95 -1.05
N PRO A 154 40.11 -29.88 -2.07
CA PRO A 154 39.67 -28.62 -2.66
C PRO A 154 39.19 -27.63 -1.61
N VAL A 155 39.47 -26.34 -1.79
CA VAL A 155 39.17 -25.31 -0.78
C VAL A 155 37.99 -24.46 -1.24
N LEU A 156 36.97 -24.39 -0.39
CA LEU A 156 35.83 -23.49 -0.57
C LEU A 156 35.90 -22.37 0.47
N LEU A 157 36.25 -21.17 0.05
CA LEU A 157 36.32 -20.00 0.93
C LEU A 157 35.02 -19.20 0.83
N LEU A 158 34.33 -19.03 1.96
CA LEU A 158 33.07 -18.29 2.08
C LEU A 158 33.29 -17.09 3.01
N MET A 159 33.07 -15.89 2.48
CA MET A 159 33.21 -14.65 3.24
C MET A 159 31.88 -13.90 3.29
N ASP A 160 31.32 -13.78 4.48
CA ASP A 160 30.03 -13.13 4.71
C ASP A 160 30.17 -11.81 5.46
N GLU A 161 29.57 -10.74 4.92
CA GLU A 161 29.47 -9.42 5.55
C GLU A 161 30.80 -8.85 6.10
N ILE A 162 31.86 -8.92 5.29
CA ILE A 162 33.22 -8.51 5.68
C ILE A 162 33.35 -7.04 6.12
N VAL A 163 32.42 -6.17 5.70
CA VAL A 163 32.41 -4.75 6.04
C VAL A 163 32.39 -4.52 7.56
N HIS A 164 31.66 -5.36 8.32
CA HIS A 164 31.66 -5.30 9.79
C HIS A 164 33.04 -5.54 10.39
N TYR A 165 33.77 -6.51 9.85
CA TYR A 165 35.14 -6.79 10.28
C TYR A 165 36.08 -5.63 9.89
N LEU A 166 35.95 -5.08 8.68
CA LEU A 166 36.78 -3.95 8.24
C LEU A 166 36.59 -2.73 9.14
N ALA A 167 35.37 -2.44 9.59
CA ALA A 167 35.09 -1.36 10.53
C ALA A 167 35.86 -1.55 11.86
N ARG A 168 35.86 -2.76 12.42
CA ARG A 168 36.60 -3.10 13.66
C ARG A 168 38.11 -3.10 13.43
N ALA A 169 38.56 -3.68 12.31
CA ALA A 169 39.97 -3.76 11.94
C ALA A 169 40.59 -2.38 11.68
N ASN A 170 39.79 -1.39 11.29
CA ASN A 170 40.26 -0.04 11.08
C ASN A 170 40.73 0.64 12.38
N ALA A 171 40.26 0.17 13.54
CA ALA A 171 40.71 0.64 14.85
C ALA A 171 42.02 -0.03 15.32
N VAL A 172 42.54 -1.02 14.58
CA VAL A 172 43.72 -1.79 14.98
C VAL A 172 44.93 -1.35 14.15
N SER A 173 45.99 -0.89 14.81
CA SER A 173 47.24 -0.51 14.12
C SER A 173 48.03 -1.73 13.62
N ALA A 174 48.54 -1.59 12.40
CA ALA A 174 49.42 -2.55 11.71
C ALA A 174 50.59 -1.79 11.06
N GLY A 175 51.68 -1.64 11.82
CA GLY A 175 52.83 -0.83 11.38
C GLY A 175 52.44 0.63 11.18
N LYS A 176 52.66 1.15 9.97
CA LYS A 176 52.28 2.52 9.56
C LYS A 176 50.86 2.63 8.99
N SER A 177 50.11 1.52 8.97
CA SER A 177 48.76 1.39 8.41
C SER A 177 47.78 0.84 9.45
N THR A 178 46.52 0.63 9.06
CA THR A 178 45.54 -0.11 9.87
C THR A 178 45.43 -1.58 9.44
N LEU A 179 44.90 -2.44 10.31
CA LEU A 179 44.61 -3.82 9.98
C LEU A 179 43.56 -3.92 8.87
N ALA A 180 42.65 -2.95 8.75
CA ALA A 180 41.71 -2.87 7.64
C ALA A 180 42.42 -2.66 6.30
N GLU A 181 43.40 -1.75 6.23
CA GLU A 181 44.19 -1.52 5.02
C GLU A 181 45.00 -2.78 4.64
N GLN A 182 45.63 -3.44 5.61
CA GLN A 182 46.30 -4.72 5.38
C GLN A 182 45.33 -5.82 4.95
N THR A 183 44.11 -5.85 5.48
CA THR A 183 43.07 -6.80 5.05
C THR A 183 42.70 -6.59 3.58
N LEU A 184 42.58 -5.34 3.12
CA LEU A 184 42.31 -5.06 1.70
C LEU A 184 43.45 -5.57 0.80
N THR A 185 44.71 -5.33 1.19
CA THR A 185 45.88 -5.86 0.49
C THR A 185 45.86 -7.39 0.46
N PHE A 186 45.55 -8.03 1.59
CA PHE A 186 45.44 -9.48 1.67
C PHE A 186 44.34 -10.02 0.76
N VAL A 187 43.15 -9.40 0.75
CA VAL A 187 42.03 -9.82 -0.11
C VAL A 187 42.42 -9.73 -1.58
N GLN A 188 43.19 -8.73 -1.99
CA GLN A 188 43.71 -8.66 -3.35
C GLN A 188 44.63 -9.85 -3.68
N SER A 189 45.62 -10.14 -2.82
CA SER A 189 46.49 -11.30 -3.03
C SER A 189 45.73 -12.63 -2.95
N LEU A 190 44.68 -12.70 -2.14
CA LEU A 190 43.81 -13.86 -1.99
C LEU A 190 43.00 -14.13 -3.27
N THR A 191 42.39 -13.10 -3.88
CA THR A 191 41.64 -13.26 -5.13
C THR A 191 42.53 -13.69 -6.28
N GLU A 192 43.72 -13.10 -6.41
CA GLU A 192 44.73 -13.48 -7.41
C GLU A 192 45.18 -14.93 -7.22
N SER A 193 45.50 -15.32 -5.98
CA SER A 193 45.94 -16.70 -5.65
C SER A 193 44.83 -17.72 -5.88
N ALA A 194 43.58 -17.40 -5.51
CA ALA A 194 42.42 -18.26 -5.74
C ALA A 194 42.16 -18.43 -7.25
N ALA A 195 42.32 -17.38 -8.05
CA ALA A 195 42.19 -17.42 -9.50
C ALA A 195 43.21 -18.36 -10.16
N SER A 196 44.47 -18.32 -9.71
CA SER A 196 45.53 -19.21 -10.19
C SER A 196 45.38 -20.67 -9.73
N ALA A 197 44.73 -20.92 -8.59
CA ALA A 197 44.60 -22.27 -8.03
C ALA A 197 43.44 -23.07 -8.62
N LYS A 198 43.72 -24.22 -9.26
CA LYS A 198 42.72 -25.00 -10.04
C LYS A 198 41.51 -25.52 -9.24
N ASN A 199 41.65 -25.73 -7.93
CA ASN A 199 40.68 -26.38 -7.05
C ASN A 199 40.27 -25.50 -5.85
N VAL A 200 40.36 -24.17 -6.01
CA VAL A 200 39.93 -23.19 -5.00
C VAL A 200 38.77 -22.37 -5.57
N ALA A 201 37.72 -22.19 -4.75
CA ALA A 201 36.61 -21.31 -5.03
C ALA A 201 36.43 -20.33 -3.86
N PHE A 202 36.42 -19.03 -4.15
CA PHE A 202 36.22 -17.95 -3.20
C PHE A 202 34.90 -17.24 -3.50
N ILE A 203 33.95 -17.30 -2.56
CA ILE A 203 32.67 -16.63 -2.66
C ILE A 203 32.60 -15.57 -1.55
N ALA A 204 32.31 -14.32 -1.94
CA ALA A 204 32.16 -13.21 -1.02
C ALA A 204 30.78 -12.57 -1.13
N THR A 205 30.30 -12.02 -0.02
CA THR A 205 29.10 -11.17 0.00
C THR A 205 29.50 -9.76 0.41
N LEU A 206 28.89 -8.80 -0.27
CA LEU A 206 28.78 -7.44 0.23
C LEU A 206 27.39 -7.25 0.82
N GLN A 207 27.26 -6.49 1.90
CA GLN A 207 25.94 -6.13 2.40
C GLN A 207 25.18 -5.27 1.39
N SER A 208 23.87 -5.30 1.47
CA SER A 208 22.98 -4.55 0.58
C SER A 208 22.84 -3.10 1.09
N GLU A 209 22.60 -2.16 0.18
CA GLU A 209 22.34 -0.75 0.47
C GLU A 209 21.28 -0.57 1.58
N GLY A 210 21.59 0.23 2.62
CA GLY A 210 20.62 0.61 3.67
C GLY A 210 21.18 0.78 5.08
N GLU A 211 22.27 0.09 5.44
CA GLU A 211 22.99 0.35 6.70
C GLU A 211 23.92 1.56 6.52
N ARG A 212 23.56 2.70 7.13
CA ARG A 212 24.45 3.87 7.16
C ARG A 212 25.64 3.57 8.05
N TYR A 213 26.77 3.33 7.41
CA TYR A 213 28.04 3.29 8.11
C TYR A 213 28.60 4.71 8.24
N GLY A 214 29.55 4.90 9.15
CA GLY A 214 30.34 6.13 9.12
C GLY A 214 31.10 6.24 7.78
N GLU A 215 31.31 7.46 7.30
CA GLU A 215 31.96 7.78 6.02
C GLU A 215 33.25 6.98 5.76
N LYS A 216 34.05 6.74 6.82
CA LYS A 216 35.28 5.93 6.75
C LYS A 216 35.04 4.47 6.39
N THR A 217 33.98 3.85 6.91
CA THR A 217 33.65 2.45 6.64
C THR A 217 33.02 2.29 5.26
N GLU A 218 32.23 3.27 4.80
CA GLU A 218 31.73 3.29 3.42
C GLU A 218 32.89 3.36 2.42
N ALA A 219 33.91 4.19 2.70
CA ALA A 219 35.12 4.23 1.89
C ALA A 219 35.89 2.89 1.87
N LEU A 220 35.93 2.16 3.00
CA LEU A 220 36.53 0.82 3.06
C LEU A 220 35.72 -0.21 2.27
N ALA A 221 34.39 -0.17 2.35
CA ALA A 221 33.51 -1.04 1.58
C ALA A 221 33.68 -0.81 0.07
N ALA A 222 33.70 0.44 -0.39
CA ALA A 222 33.94 0.78 -1.78
C ALA A 222 35.32 0.34 -2.27
N ARG A 223 36.35 0.39 -1.41
CA ARG A 223 37.68 -0.15 -1.75
C ARG A 223 37.67 -1.68 -1.83
N PHE A 224 37.00 -2.36 -0.92
CA PHE A 224 36.85 -3.82 -0.96
C PHE A 224 36.14 -4.28 -2.23
N GLU A 225 35.04 -3.62 -2.60
CA GLU A 225 34.31 -3.89 -3.84
C GLU A 225 35.20 -3.71 -5.07
N LYS A 226 36.02 -2.63 -5.12
CA LYS A 226 37.00 -2.45 -6.20
C LYS A 226 38.09 -3.53 -6.25
N VAL A 227 38.49 -4.07 -5.11
CA VAL A 227 39.52 -5.13 -5.03
C VAL A 227 38.96 -6.45 -5.57
N ILE A 228 37.75 -6.81 -5.14
CA ILE A 228 37.08 -8.03 -5.59
C ILE A 228 36.63 -7.93 -7.07
N GLY A 229 36.16 -6.75 -7.49
CA GLY A 229 35.69 -6.42 -8.84
C GLY A 229 36.65 -6.68 -10.01
N ARG A 230 37.96 -6.87 -9.74
CA ARG A 230 38.98 -7.04 -10.79
C ARG A 230 39.04 -8.44 -11.38
N VAL A 231 38.61 -9.46 -10.63
CA VAL A 231 38.85 -10.89 -10.96
C VAL A 231 37.55 -11.70 -10.93
N GLU A 232 36.42 -11.04 -10.69
CA GLU A 232 35.17 -11.71 -10.32
C GLU A 232 34.14 -11.87 -11.43
N GLN A 233 33.21 -12.78 -11.18
CA GLN A 233 31.91 -12.80 -11.85
C GLN A 233 30.80 -12.45 -10.86
N VAL A 234 30.03 -11.40 -11.15
CA VAL A 234 28.83 -11.04 -10.38
C VAL A 234 27.73 -12.07 -10.65
N ARG A 235 27.19 -12.67 -9.58
CA ARG A 235 26.06 -13.59 -9.69
C ARG A 235 24.88 -13.17 -8.81
N THR A 236 23.70 -13.22 -9.42
CA THR A 236 22.42 -12.99 -8.76
C THR A 236 21.74 -14.33 -8.49
N PRO A 237 21.64 -14.79 -7.22
CA PRO A 237 21.14 -16.12 -6.93
C PRO A 237 19.62 -16.26 -7.10
N VAL A 238 18.85 -15.17 -7.04
CA VAL A 238 17.38 -15.17 -7.15
C VAL A 238 16.92 -14.05 -8.06
N THR A 239 16.04 -14.36 -9.00
CA THR A 239 15.41 -13.41 -9.92
C THR A 239 13.96 -13.10 -9.51
N ASP A 240 13.38 -12.01 -10.04
CA ASP A 240 12.01 -11.57 -9.72
C ASP A 240 10.94 -12.63 -10.00
N THR A 241 11.12 -13.41 -11.08
CA THR A 241 10.18 -14.44 -11.50
C THR A 241 10.14 -15.64 -10.56
N GLU A 242 11.15 -15.81 -9.71
CA GLU A 242 11.28 -16.95 -8.80
C GLU A 242 10.87 -16.62 -7.36
N ILE A 243 10.64 -15.34 -7.04
CA ILE A 243 10.32 -14.87 -5.68
C ILE A 243 9.07 -15.58 -5.13
N ALA A 244 8.02 -15.68 -5.94
CA ALA A 244 6.79 -16.36 -5.55
C ALA A 244 7.05 -17.83 -5.15
N LYS A 245 7.91 -18.53 -5.89
CA LYS A 245 8.27 -19.94 -5.64
C LYS A 245 9.12 -20.08 -4.38
N VAL A 246 10.05 -19.13 -4.14
CA VAL A 246 10.85 -19.08 -2.92
C VAL A 246 9.96 -18.93 -1.68
N ILE A 247 9.00 -17.99 -1.72
CA ILE A 247 8.04 -17.75 -0.63
C ILE A 247 7.20 -18.99 -0.39
N ARG A 248 6.62 -19.55 -1.46
CA ARG A 248 5.77 -20.74 -1.37
C ARG A 248 6.53 -21.91 -0.73
N LYS A 249 7.76 -22.18 -1.15
CA LYS A 249 8.59 -23.27 -0.59
C LYS A 249 8.97 -23.02 0.88
N ARG A 250 9.21 -21.76 1.27
CA ARG A 250 9.56 -21.38 2.64
C ARG A 250 8.37 -21.41 3.60
N LEU A 251 7.16 -21.18 3.11
CA LEU A 251 5.95 -21.10 3.94
C LEU A 251 5.10 -22.37 3.94
N PHE A 252 5.20 -23.19 2.90
CA PHE A 252 4.35 -24.37 2.73
C PHE A 252 5.12 -25.64 2.39
N VAL A 253 4.51 -26.78 2.75
CA VAL A 253 4.99 -28.12 2.37
C VAL A 253 4.49 -28.42 0.96
N GLU A 254 5.25 -28.02 -0.06
CA GLU A 254 4.85 -28.14 -1.48
C GLU A 254 4.54 -29.59 -1.90
N GLU A 255 5.21 -30.56 -1.27
CA GLU A 255 5.01 -31.99 -1.51
C GLU A 255 3.57 -32.44 -1.19
N ASP A 256 2.91 -31.76 -0.24
CA ASP A 256 1.54 -32.06 0.20
C ASP A 256 0.47 -31.35 -0.66
N PHE A 257 0.86 -30.60 -1.71
CA PHE A 257 -0.10 -29.80 -2.48
C PHE A 257 -1.02 -30.67 -3.32
N ASN A 258 -2.33 -30.47 -3.17
CA ASN A 258 -3.29 -31.01 -4.13
C ASN A 258 -3.31 -30.16 -5.41
N LYS A 259 -2.39 -30.45 -6.34
CA LYS A 259 -2.22 -29.71 -7.60
C LYS A 259 -3.48 -29.67 -8.49
N ALA A 260 -4.41 -30.60 -8.34
CA ALA A 260 -5.68 -30.59 -9.07
C ALA A 260 -6.64 -29.52 -8.51
N GLU A 261 -6.77 -29.46 -7.18
CA GLU A 261 -7.58 -28.44 -6.51
C GLU A 261 -6.96 -27.04 -6.66
N VAL A 262 -5.63 -26.89 -6.60
CA VAL A 262 -4.97 -25.61 -6.92
C VAL A 262 -5.39 -25.12 -8.31
N ARG A 263 -5.26 -25.98 -9.34
CA ARG A 263 -5.66 -25.64 -10.72
C ARG A 263 -7.13 -25.25 -10.82
N LYS A 264 -8.00 -25.92 -10.07
CA LYS A 264 -9.44 -25.63 -10.05
C LYS A 264 -9.73 -24.26 -9.43
N VAL A 265 -9.14 -23.96 -8.28
CA VAL A 265 -9.30 -22.66 -7.59
C VAL A 265 -8.76 -21.53 -8.45
N VAL A 266 -7.53 -21.65 -8.95
CA VAL A 266 -6.89 -20.64 -9.79
C VAL A 266 -7.69 -20.42 -11.06
N ARG A 267 -8.05 -21.47 -11.79
CA ARG A 267 -8.84 -21.34 -13.03
C ARG A 267 -10.18 -20.66 -12.78
N ALA A 268 -10.86 -20.99 -11.68
CA ALA A 268 -12.15 -20.39 -11.35
C ALA A 268 -12.01 -18.88 -11.13
N PHE A 269 -11.02 -18.42 -10.35
CA PHE A 269 -10.77 -17.00 -10.17
C PHE A 269 -10.38 -16.31 -11.49
N VAL A 270 -9.48 -16.91 -12.27
CA VAL A 270 -9.01 -16.31 -13.53
C VAL A 270 -10.13 -16.20 -14.57
N ASN A 271 -11.03 -17.20 -14.64
CA ASN A 271 -12.23 -17.12 -15.47
C ASN A 271 -13.15 -15.98 -15.03
N TYR A 272 -13.38 -15.87 -13.72
CA TYR A 272 -14.16 -14.78 -13.14
C TYR A 272 -13.53 -13.41 -13.45
N ALA A 273 -12.23 -13.25 -13.19
CA ALA A 273 -11.51 -11.99 -13.43
C ALA A 273 -11.53 -11.58 -14.91
N ALA A 274 -11.47 -12.54 -15.84
CA ALA A 274 -11.61 -12.28 -17.26
C ALA A 274 -13.04 -11.84 -17.63
N ALA A 275 -14.06 -12.51 -17.08
CA ALA A 275 -15.47 -12.17 -17.33
C ALA A 275 -15.82 -10.77 -16.81
N GLU A 276 -15.33 -10.42 -15.63
CA GLU A 276 -15.49 -9.11 -15.00
C GLU A 276 -14.54 -8.03 -15.59
N LYS A 277 -13.66 -8.40 -16.54
CA LYS A 277 -12.66 -7.52 -17.16
C LYS A 277 -11.71 -6.85 -16.16
N ILE A 278 -11.42 -7.53 -15.06
CA ILE A 278 -10.52 -7.05 -14.01
C ILE A 278 -9.14 -7.70 -14.10
N LEU A 279 -8.74 -8.33 -15.21
CA LEU A 279 -7.35 -8.78 -15.38
C LEU A 279 -6.40 -7.58 -15.54
N PRO A 280 -5.11 -7.69 -15.17
CA PRO A 280 -4.15 -6.61 -15.40
C PRO A 280 -4.04 -6.23 -16.88
N SER A 281 -3.98 -4.94 -17.16
CA SER A 281 -3.85 -4.41 -18.52
C SER A 281 -2.62 -4.99 -19.23
N GLY A 282 -2.80 -5.50 -20.44
CA GLY A 282 -1.73 -6.08 -21.25
C GLY A 282 -1.31 -7.51 -20.88
N VAL A 283 -1.87 -8.10 -19.81
CA VAL A 283 -1.56 -9.46 -19.37
C VAL A 283 -2.58 -10.44 -19.93
N GLN A 284 -2.10 -11.51 -20.57
CA GLN A 284 -3.00 -12.54 -21.09
C GLN A 284 -3.57 -13.41 -19.97
N LYS A 285 -4.75 -13.99 -20.21
CA LYS A 285 -5.40 -14.89 -19.25
C LYS A 285 -4.52 -16.08 -18.86
N SER A 286 -3.83 -16.69 -19.82
CA SER A 286 -2.91 -17.82 -19.60
C SER A 286 -1.73 -17.41 -18.72
N GLU A 287 -1.14 -16.25 -19.00
CA GLU A 287 -0.02 -15.67 -18.27
C GLU A 287 -0.38 -15.37 -16.80
N TYR A 288 -1.52 -14.72 -16.55
CA TYR A 288 -1.97 -14.48 -15.18
C TYR A 288 -2.29 -15.78 -14.45
N GLN A 289 -2.85 -16.79 -15.14
CA GLN A 289 -3.09 -18.11 -14.57
C GLN A 289 -1.79 -18.79 -14.13
N GLU A 290 -0.73 -18.71 -14.95
CA GLU A 290 0.58 -19.26 -14.62
C GLU A 290 1.19 -18.56 -13.39
N ARG A 291 1.19 -17.21 -13.37
CA ARG A 291 1.66 -16.43 -12.22
C ARG A 291 0.91 -16.78 -10.93
N PHE A 292 -0.40 -17.01 -11.01
CA PHE A 292 -1.18 -17.41 -9.85
C PHE A 292 -0.90 -18.86 -9.43
N MET A 293 -0.70 -19.79 -10.37
CA MET A 293 -0.24 -21.14 -10.05
C MET A 293 1.11 -21.15 -9.31
N GLU A 294 2.01 -20.24 -9.67
CA GLU A 294 3.33 -20.10 -9.02
C GLU A 294 3.26 -19.49 -7.62
N SER A 295 2.37 -18.50 -7.42
CA SER A 295 2.21 -17.78 -6.16
C SER A 295 1.19 -18.39 -5.18
N TYR A 296 0.38 -19.37 -5.62
CA TYR A 296 -0.62 -20.02 -4.77
C TYR A 296 0.00 -20.53 -3.44
N PRO A 297 -0.61 -20.24 -2.27
CA PRO A 297 -1.98 -19.75 -2.08
C PRO A 297 -2.16 -18.24 -2.06
N PHE A 298 -1.15 -17.46 -2.44
CA PHE A 298 -1.28 -16.01 -2.56
C PHE A 298 -1.75 -15.63 -3.96
N GLN A 299 -2.67 -14.67 -4.04
CA GLN A 299 -2.97 -13.98 -5.29
C GLN A 299 -1.72 -13.22 -5.78
N PRO A 300 -1.42 -13.15 -7.09
CA PRO A 300 -0.20 -12.51 -7.60
C PRO A 300 0.07 -11.11 -7.05
N GLU A 301 -0.97 -10.30 -6.89
CA GLU A 301 -0.92 -8.95 -6.33
C GLU A 301 -0.31 -8.87 -4.93
N VAL A 302 -0.44 -9.93 -4.11
CA VAL A 302 0.17 -9.99 -2.77
C VAL A 302 1.70 -9.96 -2.89
N ILE A 303 2.25 -10.71 -3.84
CA ILE A 303 3.70 -10.76 -4.06
C ILE A 303 4.17 -9.46 -4.69
N ASP A 304 3.47 -8.99 -5.73
CA ASP A 304 3.81 -7.77 -6.46
C ASP A 304 3.85 -6.55 -5.52
N VAL A 305 2.82 -6.36 -4.68
CA VAL A 305 2.77 -5.21 -3.77
C VAL A 305 3.88 -5.28 -2.72
N LEU A 306 4.08 -6.44 -2.08
CA LEU A 306 5.10 -6.55 -1.03
C LEU A 306 6.53 -6.39 -1.57
N TYR A 307 6.83 -6.87 -2.77
CA TYR A 307 8.20 -6.81 -3.32
C TYR A 307 8.46 -5.57 -4.17
N GLN A 308 7.51 -5.13 -5.00
CA GLN A 308 7.72 -3.99 -5.89
C GLN A 308 7.44 -2.66 -5.19
N ARG A 309 6.44 -2.60 -4.30
CA ARG A 309 6.07 -1.36 -3.61
C ARG A 309 6.74 -1.25 -2.25
N TRP A 310 6.46 -2.20 -1.35
CA TRP A 310 7.04 -2.19 0.00
C TRP A 310 8.54 -2.54 -0.01
N GLY A 311 8.97 -3.39 -0.95
CA GLY A 311 10.39 -3.66 -1.18
C GLY A 311 11.22 -2.42 -1.50
N GLY A 312 10.62 -1.36 -2.06
CA GLY A 312 11.35 -0.13 -2.35
C GLY A 312 11.91 0.58 -1.11
N PHE A 313 11.34 0.37 0.08
CA PHE A 313 11.80 1.04 1.29
C PHE A 313 13.18 0.53 1.75
N PRO A 314 14.17 1.42 1.99
CA PRO A 314 15.50 1.01 2.46
C PRO A 314 15.47 0.31 3.82
N THR A 315 14.50 0.65 4.67
CA THR A 315 14.32 0.04 6.00
C THR A 315 13.58 -1.30 5.95
N PHE A 316 12.89 -1.61 4.84
CA PHE A 316 12.15 -2.85 4.70
C PHE A 316 13.14 -3.97 4.36
N GLN A 317 13.37 -4.87 5.31
CA GLN A 317 14.23 -6.05 5.10
C GLN A 317 13.54 -7.00 4.10
N ARG A 318 13.68 -6.69 2.80
CA ARG A 318 12.84 -7.13 1.67
C ARG A 318 12.48 -8.61 1.67
N THR A 319 13.39 -9.51 2.07
CA THR A 319 13.09 -10.95 2.09
C THR A 319 12.67 -11.46 3.48
N ARG A 320 13.31 -11.00 4.57
CA ARG A 320 13.06 -11.50 5.93
C ARG A 320 11.77 -10.93 6.54
N GLY A 321 11.56 -9.63 6.39
CA GLY A 321 10.34 -8.94 6.83
C GLY A 321 9.11 -9.47 6.10
N VAL A 322 9.21 -9.67 4.78
CA VAL A 322 8.11 -10.22 3.97
C VAL A 322 7.77 -11.65 4.38
N LEU A 323 8.75 -12.55 4.52
CA LEU A 323 8.49 -13.92 4.95
C LEU A 323 7.81 -13.94 6.33
N ARG A 324 8.26 -13.12 7.27
CA ARG A 324 7.64 -13.02 8.60
C ARG A 324 6.21 -12.49 8.54
N LEU A 325 5.99 -11.41 7.79
CA LEU A 325 4.67 -10.81 7.60
C LEU A 325 3.71 -11.81 6.98
N LEU A 326 4.11 -12.47 5.90
CA LEU A 326 3.29 -13.50 5.24
C LEU A 326 3.06 -14.72 6.13
N SER A 327 4.03 -15.16 6.93
CA SER A 327 3.80 -16.20 7.94
C SER A 327 2.70 -15.81 8.92
N SER A 328 2.71 -14.55 9.39
CA SER A 328 1.64 -14.04 10.26
C SER A 328 0.29 -14.00 9.55
N VAL A 329 0.24 -13.49 8.32
CA VAL A 329 -1.00 -13.45 7.50
C VAL A 329 -1.55 -14.85 7.24
N VAL A 330 -0.70 -15.82 6.88
CA VAL A 330 -1.10 -17.22 6.69
C VAL A 330 -1.66 -17.79 7.98
N HIS A 331 -0.95 -17.63 9.10
CA HIS A 331 -1.39 -18.11 10.40
C HIS A 331 -2.75 -17.52 10.82
N ARG A 332 -2.94 -16.20 10.63
CA ARG A 332 -4.22 -15.51 10.91
C ARG A 332 -5.32 -15.82 9.91
N SER A 333 -4.99 -16.39 8.76
CA SER A 333 -5.95 -16.80 7.73
C SER A 333 -6.43 -18.25 7.90
N LEU A 334 -5.76 -19.03 8.75
CA LEU A 334 -6.20 -20.39 9.09
C LEU A 334 -7.63 -20.37 9.65
N ARG A 335 -8.47 -21.33 9.22
CA ARG A 335 -9.87 -21.50 9.66
C ARG A 335 -10.82 -20.38 9.20
N LYS A 336 -10.38 -19.41 8.40
CA LYS A 336 -11.26 -18.44 7.73
C LYS A 336 -11.93 -19.00 6.46
N ASN A 337 -11.65 -20.27 6.10
CA ASN A 337 -12.18 -20.96 4.92
C ASN A 337 -11.91 -20.24 3.58
N LEU A 338 -10.79 -19.51 3.49
CA LEU A 338 -10.40 -18.78 2.29
C LEU A 338 -9.84 -19.75 1.24
N PRO A 339 -10.19 -19.65 -0.06
CA PRO A 339 -9.61 -20.50 -1.10
C PRO A 339 -8.19 -20.09 -1.51
N TYR A 340 -7.83 -18.83 -1.29
CA TYR A 340 -6.54 -18.19 -1.49
C TYR A 340 -6.50 -16.89 -0.68
N ILE A 341 -5.31 -16.31 -0.52
CA ILE A 341 -5.05 -15.09 0.26
C ILE A 341 -4.87 -13.91 -0.69
N THR A 342 -5.55 -12.80 -0.41
CA THR A 342 -5.42 -11.52 -1.13
C THR A 342 -4.88 -10.42 -0.20
N LEU A 343 -4.65 -9.23 -0.77
CA LEU A 343 -4.27 -8.05 0.01
C LEU A 343 -5.34 -7.66 1.05
N ALA A 344 -6.61 -7.96 0.80
CA ALA A 344 -7.69 -7.67 1.74
C ALA A 344 -7.67 -8.56 3.00
N ASP A 345 -6.88 -9.64 3.01
CA ASP A 345 -6.83 -10.60 4.12
C ASP A 345 -5.75 -10.24 5.18
N PHE A 346 -4.99 -9.16 4.96
CA PHE A 346 -4.04 -8.61 5.94
C PHE A 346 -4.82 -7.93 7.07
N ASP A 347 -5.12 -8.69 8.12
CA ASP A 347 -5.93 -8.21 9.24
C ASP A 347 -5.24 -7.09 10.03
N LEU A 348 -5.56 -5.85 9.69
CA LEU A 348 -4.96 -4.66 10.32
C LEU A 348 -5.33 -4.50 11.80
N ARG A 349 -6.24 -5.32 12.37
CA ARG A 349 -6.48 -5.36 13.82
C ARG A 349 -5.37 -6.10 14.55
N ASP A 350 -4.72 -7.06 13.90
CA ASP A 350 -3.60 -7.79 14.46
C ASP A 350 -2.39 -6.87 14.66
N ALA A 351 -1.89 -6.83 15.90
CA ALA A 351 -0.81 -5.92 16.28
C ALA A 351 0.52 -6.24 15.58
N ASP A 352 0.79 -7.51 15.25
CA ASP A 352 2.04 -7.92 14.61
C ASP A 352 2.04 -7.55 13.12
N ILE A 353 0.92 -7.78 12.42
CA ILE A 353 0.72 -7.38 11.03
C ILE A 353 0.75 -5.85 10.92
N ARG A 354 -0.06 -5.17 11.75
CA ARG A 354 -0.13 -3.69 11.75
C ARG A 354 1.22 -3.08 12.10
N GLY A 355 1.87 -3.58 13.15
CA GLY A 355 3.18 -3.08 13.60
C GLY A 355 4.27 -3.23 12.55
N GLU A 356 4.29 -4.33 11.78
CA GLU A 356 5.26 -4.47 10.69
C GLU A 356 5.04 -3.47 9.56
N LEU A 357 3.79 -3.25 9.15
CA LEU A 357 3.46 -2.28 8.10
C LEU A 357 3.79 -0.84 8.55
N LEU A 358 3.46 -0.49 9.80
CA LEU A 358 3.66 0.86 10.34
C LEU A 358 5.12 1.26 10.50
N LYS A 359 6.05 0.31 10.70
CA LYS A 359 7.50 0.60 10.70
C LYS A 359 7.98 1.29 9.42
N HIS A 360 7.26 1.10 8.31
CA HIS A 360 7.62 1.66 7.01
C HIS A 360 6.63 2.71 6.53
N ALA A 361 5.33 2.52 6.80
CA ALA A 361 4.29 3.51 6.50
C ALA A 361 4.37 4.77 7.39
N GLY A 362 4.86 4.62 8.63
CA GLY A 362 4.92 5.66 9.66
C GLY A 362 3.81 5.53 10.70
N ASP A 363 4.14 5.80 11.96
CA ASP A 363 3.24 5.61 13.11
C ASP A 363 1.96 6.47 13.06
N VAL A 364 1.96 7.57 12.31
CA VAL A 364 0.79 8.43 12.09
C VAL A 364 -0.39 7.63 11.50
N PHE A 365 -0.11 6.58 10.73
CA PHE A 365 -1.16 5.73 10.17
C PHE A 365 -1.83 4.83 11.20
N ASN A 366 -1.30 4.67 12.41
CA ASN A 366 -1.94 3.85 13.44
C ASN A 366 -3.33 4.42 13.83
N SER A 367 -3.40 5.73 14.06
CA SER A 367 -4.69 6.40 14.35
C SER A 367 -5.62 6.40 13.14
N ILE A 368 -5.06 6.46 11.92
CA ILE A 368 -5.84 6.41 10.67
C ILE A 368 -6.46 5.01 10.51
N ILE A 369 -5.68 3.95 10.68
CA ILE A 369 -6.19 2.56 10.64
C ILE A 369 -7.28 2.35 11.69
N ALA A 370 -7.11 2.91 12.89
CA ALA A 370 -8.12 2.83 13.95
C ALA A 370 -9.41 3.54 13.54
N ASN A 371 -9.33 4.79 13.09
CA ASN A 371 -10.50 5.62 12.76
C ASN A 371 -11.22 5.15 11.47
N ASP A 372 -10.48 4.88 10.41
CA ASP A 372 -11.08 4.64 9.10
C ASP A 372 -11.37 3.17 8.80
N ILE A 373 -10.62 2.22 9.38
CA ILE A 373 -10.66 0.81 8.95
C ILE A 373 -11.11 -0.14 10.07
N THR A 374 -10.48 -0.07 11.25
CA THR A 374 -10.50 -1.17 12.22
C THR A 374 -11.36 -0.94 13.47
N GLY A 375 -11.59 0.32 13.86
CA GLY A 375 -12.44 0.68 15.00
C GLY A 375 -13.87 0.16 14.85
N SER A 376 -14.57 0.01 15.98
CA SER A 376 -15.96 -0.46 15.99
C SER A 376 -16.92 0.51 15.30
N ASP A 377 -16.63 1.80 15.40
CA ASP A 377 -17.32 2.94 14.80
C ASP A 377 -16.63 3.44 13.52
N ALA A 378 -15.67 2.68 12.99
CA ALA A 378 -14.88 3.11 11.85
C ALA A 378 -15.71 3.27 10.57
N GLY A 379 -15.28 4.21 9.71
CA GLY A 379 -15.95 4.48 8.44
C GLY A 379 -16.13 3.23 7.57
N ALA A 380 -15.13 2.35 7.50
CA ALA A 380 -15.23 1.10 6.76
C ALA A 380 -16.29 0.14 7.32
N LYS A 381 -16.54 0.14 8.63
CA LYS A 381 -17.62 -0.66 9.26
C LYS A 381 -19.01 -0.11 8.94
N SER A 382 -19.11 1.21 8.83
CA SER A 382 -20.34 1.86 8.37
C SER A 382 -20.64 1.45 6.92
N VAL A 383 -19.63 1.41 6.05
CA VAL A 383 -19.78 0.93 4.68
C VAL A 383 -20.11 -0.56 4.61
N ASP A 384 -19.51 -1.40 5.46
CA ASP A 384 -19.86 -2.83 5.56
C ASP A 384 -21.36 -3.03 5.82
N ALA A 385 -21.95 -2.19 6.67
CA ALA A 385 -23.38 -2.23 6.97
C ALA A 385 -24.26 -1.58 5.88
N GLY A 386 -23.73 -0.62 5.12
CA GLY A 386 -24.47 0.23 4.18
C GLY A 386 -24.47 -0.23 2.72
N ILE A 387 -23.65 -1.23 2.34
CA ILE A 387 -23.53 -1.66 0.93
C ILE A 387 -24.69 -2.55 0.45
N GLY A 388 -25.51 -3.05 1.38
CA GLY A 388 -26.70 -3.86 1.13
C GLY A 388 -26.75 -5.15 1.95
N ASP A 389 -27.95 -5.58 2.34
CA ASP A 389 -28.17 -6.70 3.27
C ASP A 389 -27.55 -8.02 2.79
N THR A 390 -27.56 -8.28 1.48
CA THR A 390 -26.97 -9.47 0.86
C THR A 390 -25.46 -9.59 1.12
N TYR A 391 -24.75 -8.45 1.25
CA TYR A 391 -23.29 -8.41 1.32
C TYR A 391 -22.74 -8.11 2.73
N LYS A 392 -23.63 -7.90 3.71
CA LYS A 392 -23.29 -7.46 5.06
C LYS A 392 -22.25 -8.36 5.76
N ASN A 393 -22.28 -9.66 5.47
CA ASN A 393 -21.36 -10.64 6.06
C ASN A 393 -20.00 -10.75 5.34
N LEU A 394 -19.81 -10.06 4.21
CA LEU A 394 -18.58 -10.10 3.42
C LEU A 394 -17.57 -9.03 3.83
N ALA A 395 -17.98 -8.05 4.65
CA ALA A 395 -17.17 -6.93 5.09
C ALA A 395 -16.46 -6.20 3.93
N LEU A 396 -17.20 -5.91 2.84
CA LEU A 396 -16.64 -5.36 1.61
C LEU A 396 -16.02 -3.97 1.79
N GLY A 397 -16.56 -3.12 2.66
CA GLY A 397 -15.96 -1.83 3.03
C GLY A 397 -14.59 -2.02 3.69
N THR A 398 -14.50 -2.90 4.69
CA THR A 398 -13.23 -3.24 5.36
C THR A 398 -12.24 -3.86 4.38
N ARG A 399 -12.66 -4.85 3.58
CA ARG A 399 -11.81 -5.54 2.60
C ARG A 399 -11.23 -4.57 1.56
N THR A 400 -12.08 -3.71 1.01
CA THR A 400 -11.70 -2.67 0.05
C THR A 400 -10.72 -1.68 0.67
N ALA A 401 -11.01 -1.18 1.89
CA ALA A 401 -10.13 -0.27 2.60
C ALA A 401 -8.75 -0.89 2.91
N THR A 402 -8.70 -2.13 3.40
CA THR A 402 -7.44 -2.85 3.67
C THR A 402 -6.61 -3.03 2.41
N ALA A 403 -7.23 -3.42 1.29
CA ALA A 403 -6.52 -3.54 0.01
C ALA A 403 -5.93 -2.19 -0.43
N ILE A 404 -6.73 -1.11 -0.41
CA ILE A 404 -6.25 0.23 -0.75
C ILE A 404 -5.11 0.67 0.17
N PHE A 405 -5.20 0.40 1.47
CA PHE A 405 -4.14 0.71 2.43
C PHE A 405 -2.80 0.07 2.02
N LEU A 406 -2.79 -1.22 1.67
CA LEU A 406 -1.56 -1.88 1.22
C LEU A 406 -1.00 -1.33 -0.10
N TYR A 407 -1.86 -0.86 -1.01
CA TYR A 407 -1.42 -0.18 -2.23
C TYR A 407 -0.96 1.27 -2.01
N SER A 408 -1.26 1.87 -0.86
CA SER A 408 -1.03 3.30 -0.60
C SER A 408 0.43 3.67 -0.39
N PHE A 409 1.30 2.69 -0.13
CA PHE A 409 2.70 2.88 0.21
C PHE A 409 3.61 2.32 -0.88
N THR A 410 4.66 3.04 -1.19
CA THR A 410 5.71 2.62 -2.12
C THR A 410 7.03 3.29 -1.73
N GLY A 411 8.16 2.60 -1.93
CA GLY A 411 9.48 3.25 -1.90
C GLY A 411 9.82 3.99 -3.20
N GLY A 412 8.97 3.90 -4.23
CA GLY A 412 9.12 4.56 -5.52
C GLY A 412 8.18 5.77 -5.70
N GLN A 413 7.91 6.13 -6.96
CA GLN A 413 7.10 7.31 -7.31
C GLN A 413 5.59 7.04 -7.37
N GLU A 414 5.17 5.78 -7.60
CA GLU A 414 3.76 5.47 -7.89
C GLU A 414 2.95 5.11 -6.63
N ARG A 415 2.12 6.05 -6.17
CA ARG A 415 1.22 5.89 -5.02
C ARG A 415 -0.18 5.44 -5.43
N GLY A 416 -0.81 4.58 -4.63
CA GLY A 416 -2.24 4.24 -4.73
C GLY A 416 -2.60 3.11 -5.70
N ALA A 417 -3.87 2.73 -5.66
CA ALA A 417 -4.43 1.59 -6.38
C ALA A 417 -5.41 2.04 -7.48
N LEU A 418 -5.29 1.46 -8.67
CA LEU A 418 -6.34 1.55 -9.69
C LEU A 418 -7.57 0.73 -9.27
N ILE A 419 -8.74 1.12 -9.76
CA ILE A 419 -10.00 0.46 -9.39
C ILE A 419 -10.01 -1.05 -9.66
N ASP A 420 -9.42 -1.50 -10.77
CA ASP A 420 -9.36 -2.93 -11.11
C ASP A 420 -8.41 -3.71 -10.19
N GLN A 421 -7.35 -3.06 -9.67
CA GLN A 421 -6.46 -3.66 -8.67
C GLN A 421 -7.20 -3.90 -7.34
N VAL A 422 -7.99 -2.92 -6.93
CA VAL A 422 -8.82 -3.02 -5.72
C VAL A 422 -9.90 -4.09 -5.89
N LYS A 423 -10.58 -4.11 -7.05
CA LYS A 423 -11.55 -5.16 -7.40
C LYS A 423 -10.96 -6.55 -7.28
N ARG A 424 -9.81 -6.81 -7.93
CA ARG A 424 -9.12 -8.11 -7.87
C ARG A 424 -8.81 -8.54 -6.43
N SER A 425 -8.40 -7.61 -5.58
CA SER A 425 -7.96 -7.90 -4.22
C SER A 425 -9.12 -8.05 -3.22
N ALA A 426 -10.20 -7.29 -3.38
CA ALA A 426 -11.27 -7.20 -2.38
C ALA A 426 -12.46 -8.11 -2.67
N VAL A 427 -12.78 -8.37 -3.94
CA VAL A 427 -14.00 -9.08 -4.33
C VAL A 427 -13.93 -10.58 -4.03
N HIS A 428 -15.05 -11.16 -3.62
CA HIS A 428 -15.23 -12.61 -3.57
C HIS A 428 -15.87 -13.09 -4.90
N PRO A 429 -15.37 -14.14 -5.57
CA PRO A 429 -15.81 -14.55 -6.91
C PRO A 429 -17.30 -14.90 -7.07
N ASP A 430 -18.01 -15.10 -5.96
CA ASP A 430 -19.46 -15.34 -5.96
C ASP A 430 -20.29 -14.04 -6.08
N ASN A 431 -19.65 -12.87 -6.19
CA ASN A 431 -20.30 -11.56 -6.27
C ASN A 431 -19.81 -10.77 -7.50
N PRO A 432 -20.63 -9.89 -8.09
CA PRO A 432 -20.18 -9.01 -9.17
C PRO A 432 -19.09 -8.05 -8.71
N SER A 433 -18.07 -7.80 -9.54
CA SER A 433 -16.98 -6.86 -9.20
C SER A 433 -17.45 -5.41 -9.06
N ALA A 434 -18.58 -5.07 -9.69
CA ALA A 434 -19.22 -3.76 -9.64
C ALA A 434 -19.57 -3.29 -8.21
N ILE A 435 -19.76 -4.23 -7.28
CA ILE A 435 -20.05 -3.90 -5.88
C ILE A 435 -18.87 -3.18 -5.22
N ILE A 436 -17.65 -3.42 -5.68
CA ILE A 436 -16.45 -2.76 -5.16
C ILE A 436 -16.41 -1.29 -5.59
N ASP A 437 -16.95 -0.92 -6.76
CA ASP A 437 -17.10 0.51 -7.12
C ASP A 437 -18.02 1.21 -6.13
N SER A 438 -19.13 0.57 -5.76
CA SER A 438 -20.05 1.09 -4.73
C SER A 438 -19.35 1.20 -3.38
N ALA A 439 -18.57 0.20 -2.98
CA ALA A 439 -17.76 0.23 -1.77
C ALA A 439 -16.80 1.43 -1.78
N ILE A 440 -16.03 1.64 -2.85
CA ILE A 440 -15.08 2.75 -2.98
C ILE A 440 -15.80 4.10 -2.90
N ASN A 441 -16.94 4.26 -3.57
CA ASN A 441 -17.73 5.49 -3.51
C ASN A 441 -18.24 5.79 -2.11
N GLN A 442 -18.78 4.79 -1.41
CA GLN A 442 -19.20 4.96 -0.02
C GLN A 442 -18.01 5.23 0.90
N LEU A 443 -16.87 4.55 0.70
CA LEU A 443 -15.66 4.79 1.48
C LEU A 443 -15.15 6.22 1.30
N ASN A 444 -15.11 6.76 0.07
CA ASN A 444 -14.72 8.15 -0.18
C ASN A 444 -15.64 9.17 0.53
N ALA A 445 -16.90 8.81 0.79
CA ALA A 445 -17.84 9.65 1.53
C ALA A 445 -17.69 9.51 3.06
N HIS A 446 -17.24 8.36 3.57
CA HIS A 446 -17.23 8.08 5.01
C HIS A 446 -15.84 8.19 5.66
N LEU A 447 -14.76 7.90 4.93
CA LEU A 447 -13.41 7.85 5.48
C LEU A 447 -12.76 9.22 5.48
N PHE A 448 -12.03 9.53 6.54
CA PHE A 448 -11.33 10.80 6.66
C PHE A 448 -10.05 10.85 5.87
N TYR A 449 -9.36 9.73 5.65
CA TYR A 449 -8.00 9.72 5.14
C TYR A 449 -7.85 9.00 3.81
N LEU A 450 -8.97 8.52 3.24
CA LEU A 450 -9.01 7.96 1.90
C LEU A 450 -9.18 9.07 0.86
N ARG A 451 -8.33 9.06 -0.16
CA ARG A 451 -8.38 9.95 -1.33
C ARG A 451 -8.49 9.14 -2.60
N THR A 452 -9.13 9.73 -3.61
CA THR A 452 -9.16 9.19 -4.97
C THR A 452 -8.80 10.30 -5.95
N GLU A 453 -7.67 10.16 -6.65
CA GLU A 453 -7.14 11.15 -7.59
C GLU A 453 -6.62 10.43 -8.84
N ASN A 454 -6.89 10.97 -10.04
CA ASN A 454 -6.46 10.40 -11.32
C ASN A 454 -6.80 8.89 -11.46
N GLY A 455 -7.96 8.47 -10.95
CA GLY A 455 -8.41 7.07 -10.98
C GLY A 455 -7.70 6.14 -9.99
N LYS A 456 -6.90 6.69 -9.06
CA LYS A 456 -6.18 5.93 -8.03
C LYS A 456 -6.67 6.27 -6.63
N SER A 457 -6.97 5.26 -5.83
CA SER A 457 -7.32 5.42 -4.42
C SER A 457 -6.13 5.14 -3.50
N TYR A 458 -5.93 5.97 -2.48
CA TYR A 458 -4.85 5.79 -1.50
C TYR A 458 -5.19 6.45 -0.15
N PHE A 459 -4.60 5.93 0.93
CA PHE A 459 -4.61 6.54 2.25
C PHE A 459 -3.51 7.58 2.39
N ASP A 460 -3.85 8.72 2.97
CA ASP A 460 -2.95 9.84 3.22
C ASP A 460 -3.09 10.39 4.63
N THR A 461 -2.14 11.20 5.09
CA THR A 461 -2.23 11.83 6.42
C THR A 461 -3.12 13.08 6.42
N GLN A 462 -3.42 13.62 5.24
CA GLN A 462 -4.31 14.76 5.08
C GLN A 462 -5.77 14.31 5.03
N PRO A 463 -6.67 14.95 5.81
CA PRO A 463 -8.08 14.65 5.74
C PRO A 463 -8.71 14.96 4.38
N ASN A 464 -9.69 14.16 3.99
CA ASN A 464 -10.50 14.24 2.80
C ASN A 464 -11.44 15.45 2.92
N LEU A 465 -11.40 16.33 1.92
CA LEU A 465 -12.19 17.57 1.88
C LEU A 465 -13.69 17.26 1.89
N THR A 466 -14.15 16.25 1.14
CA THR A 466 -15.55 15.82 1.12
C THR A 466 -16.04 15.49 2.52
N ARG A 467 -15.23 14.78 3.30
CA ARG A 467 -15.59 14.41 4.67
C ARG A 467 -15.62 15.62 5.60
N ILE A 468 -14.64 16.53 5.48
CA ILE A 468 -14.63 17.80 6.23
C ILE A 468 -15.90 18.60 5.94
N VAL A 469 -16.27 18.75 4.66
CA VAL A 469 -17.47 19.48 4.22
C VAL A 469 -18.73 18.86 4.81
N GLN A 470 -18.90 17.54 4.71
CA GLN A 470 -20.09 16.87 5.26
C GLN A 470 -20.26 17.08 6.76
N ILE A 471 -19.18 16.98 7.54
CA ILE A 471 -19.23 17.20 8.99
C ILE A 471 -19.57 18.65 9.31
N ARG A 472 -19.00 19.61 8.57
CA ARG A 472 -19.40 21.01 8.69
C ARG A 472 -20.88 21.16 8.41
N MET A 473 -21.39 20.60 7.31
CA MET A 473 -22.81 20.66 6.95
C MET A 473 -23.76 20.09 8.02
N GLN A 474 -23.36 19.01 8.70
CA GLN A 474 -24.14 18.39 9.77
C GLN A 474 -24.20 19.24 11.04
N ASN A 475 -23.16 20.05 11.29
CA ASN A 475 -23.04 20.90 12.47
C ASN A 475 -23.49 22.35 12.23
N ILE A 476 -24.10 22.68 11.09
CA ILE A 476 -24.65 24.03 10.85
C ILE A 476 -26.04 24.13 11.49
N GLU A 477 -26.20 25.13 12.36
CA GLU A 477 -27.47 25.48 12.98
C GLU A 477 -28.57 25.81 11.96
N ALA A 478 -29.78 25.30 12.20
CA ALA A 478 -30.92 25.45 11.28
C ALA A 478 -31.29 26.92 11.03
N GLU A 479 -31.18 27.78 12.04
CA GLU A 479 -31.45 29.22 11.93
C GLU A 479 -30.49 29.94 10.96
N ARG A 480 -29.21 29.54 10.96
CA ARG A 480 -28.20 30.07 10.03
C ARG A 480 -28.52 29.69 8.59
N VAL A 481 -28.99 28.45 8.37
CA VAL A 481 -29.44 27.97 7.05
C VAL A 481 -30.65 28.78 6.58
N ALA A 482 -31.68 28.90 7.44
CA ALA A 482 -32.91 29.64 7.11
C ALA A 482 -32.61 31.10 6.76
N SER A 483 -31.78 31.78 7.55
CA SER A 483 -31.39 33.18 7.33
C SER A 483 -30.64 33.37 6.01
N ARG A 484 -29.75 32.43 5.65
CA ARG A 484 -28.99 32.49 4.40
C ARG A 484 -29.86 32.16 3.19
N ALA A 485 -30.77 31.20 3.30
CA ALA A 485 -31.76 30.88 2.27
C ALA A 485 -32.69 32.08 2.01
N ASP A 486 -33.16 32.75 3.05
CA ASP A 486 -33.97 33.98 2.94
C ASP A 486 -33.23 35.11 2.22
N ALA A 487 -31.95 35.31 2.54
CA ALA A 487 -31.12 36.32 1.87
C ALA A 487 -30.93 35.98 0.39
N GLN A 488 -30.74 34.70 0.06
CA GLN A 488 -30.61 34.26 -1.32
C GLN A 488 -31.93 34.43 -2.08
N LEU A 489 -33.07 34.06 -1.49
CA LEU A 489 -34.39 34.28 -2.07
C LEU A 489 -34.62 35.76 -2.39
N LYS A 490 -34.30 36.64 -1.44
CA LYS A 490 -34.38 38.10 -1.66
C LYS A 490 -33.54 38.52 -2.85
N ARG A 491 -32.29 38.04 -2.93
CA ARG A 491 -31.37 38.36 -4.03
C ARG A 491 -31.89 37.88 -5.39
N SER A 492 -32.38 36.64 -5.48
CA SER A 492 -32.89 36.03 -6.72
C SER A 492 -34.09 36.78 -7.31
N PHE A 493 -34.93 37.36 -6.45
CA PHE A 493 -36.16 38.05 -6.82
C PHE A 493 -36.11 39.58 -6.59
N THR A 494 -34.92 40.17 -6.36
CA THR A 494 -34.78 41.63 -6.31
C THR A 494 -34.75 42.17 -7.73
N SER A 495 -35.78 42.94 -8.09
CA SER A 495 -36.08 43.37 -9.46
C SER A 495 -34.89 44.02 -10.18
N GLY A 496 -34.52 43.47 -11.33
CA GLY A 496 -33.77 44.21 -12.35
C GLY A 496 -34.68 45.25 -13.03
N THR A 497 -34.11 46.26 -13.68
CA THR A 497 -34.89 47.19 -14.51
C THR A 497 -35.57 46.43 -15.66
N GLY A 498 -36.90 46.26 -15.61
CA GLY A 498 -37.69 45.68 -16.73
C GLY A 498 -38.73 44.60 -16.37
N THR A 499 -39.06 44.40 -15.10
CA THR A 499 -39.94 43.31 -14.64
C THR A 499 -41.42 43.61 -14.94
N ARG A 500 -42.18 42.58 -15.36
CA ARG A 500 -43.60 42.74 -15.75
C ARG A 500 -44.56 42.70 -14.55
N MET A 501 -44.09 42.22 -13.40
CA MET A 501 -44.85 42.15 -12.14
C MET A 501 -44.04 42.76 -11.00
N LYS A 502 -44.74 43.32 -10.01
CA LYS A 502 -44.12 43.80 -8.77
C LYS A 502 -43.98 42.65 -7.78
N THR A 503 -42.76 42.35 -7.36
CA THR A 503 -42.48 41.19 -6.51
C THR A 503 -42.52 41.53 -5.02
N PHE A 504 -43.20 40.70 -4.23
CA PHE A 504 -43.31 40.79 -2.77
C PHE A 504 -42.80 39.49 -2.16
N ILE A 505 -41.71 39.57 -1.39
CA ILE A 505 -41.00 38.38 -0.90
C ILE A 505 -41.34 38.16 0.57
N ALA A 506 -41.88 36.98 0.89
CA ALA A 506 -42.25 36.54 2.23
C ALA A 506 -43.07 37.58 3.03
N PRO A 507 -44.21 38.06 2.50
CA PRO A 507 -45.07 38.98 3.23
C PRO A 507 -45.59 38.31 4.51
N LYS A 508 -45.71 39.09 5.59
CA LYS A 508 -46.24 38.62 6.87
C LYS A 508 -47.75 38.69 6.94
N ASN A 509 -48.35 39.65 6.24
CA ASN A 509 -49.79 39.84 6.21
C ASN A 509 -50.23 40.66 4.99
N GLY A 510 -51.55 40.83 4.83
CA GLY A 510 -52.14 41.55 3.69
C GLY A 510 -51.75 43.03 3.58
N MET A 511 -51.29 43.68 4.65
CA MET A 511 -50.89 45.10 4.62
C MET A 511 -49.58 45.32 3.86
N ASP A 512 -48.72 44.29 3.79
CA ASP A 512 -47.44 44.33 3.08
C ASP A 512 -47.64 44.42 1.54
N ILE A 513 -48.85 44.15 1.07
CA ILE A 513 -49.19 44.07 -0.35
C ILE A 513 -50.27 45.12 -0.68
N PRO A 514 -49.97 46.14 -1.50
CA PRO A 514 -50.94 47.17 -1.86
C PRO A 514 -52.12 46.56 -2.64
N ASP A 515 -53.28 47.21 -2.59
CA ASP A 515 -54.44 46.81 -3.40
C ASP A 515 -54.58 47.76 -4.60
N THR A 516 -53.92 47.40 -5.70
CA THR A 516 -53.81 48.17 -6.94
C THR A 516 -54.09 47.26 -8.14
N PRO A 517 -54.43 47.79 -9.33
CA PRO A 517 -54.65 46.99 -10.53
C PRO A 517 -53.36 46.36 -11.13
N GLU A 518 -52.18 46.72 -10.63
CA GLU A 518 -50.89 46.19 -11.09
C GLU A 518 -50.73 44.71 -10.74
N LEU A 519 -50.11 43.91 -11.61
CA LEU A 519 -49.82 42.50 -11.33
C LEU A 519 -48.72 42.35 -10.28
N LYS A 520 -48.94 41.44 -9.31
CA LYS A 520 -48.07 41.24 -8.15
C LYS A 520 -47.68 39.77 -8.07
N LEU A 521 -46.38 39.52 -7.96
CA LEU A 521 -45.84 38.19 -7.71
C LEU A 521 -45.45 38.08 -6.24
N ILE A 522 -46.02 37.12 -5.53
CA ILE A 522 -45.84 36.93 -4.09
C ILE A 522 -45.02 35.66 -3.88
N ILE A 523 -43.83 35.79 -3.33
CA ILE A 523 -42.95 34.65 -3.09
C ILE A 523 -43.14 34.15 -1.66
N LEU A 524 -43.54 32.90 -1.49
CA LEU A 524 -43.79 32.30 -0.16
C LEU A 524 -42.65 31.40 0.29
N ARG A 525 -42.36 31.38 1.59
CA ARG A 525 -41.31 30.49 2.16
C ARG A 525 -41.72 29.02 2.16
N GLN A 526 -43.01 28.77 2.24
CA GLN A 526 -43.63 27.46 2.27
C GLN A 526 -45.02 27.58 1.65
N ARG A 527 -45.55 26.48 1.13
CA ARG A 527 -46.91 26.46 0.62
C ARG A 527 -47.91 26.60 1.76
N ASP A 528 -48.76 27.62 1.66
CA ASP A 528 -49.84 27.87 2.61
C ASP A 528 -51.05 28.44 1.86
N ASP A 529 -51.90 27.52 1.38
CA ASP A 529 -53.06 27.88 0.56
C ASP A 529 -54.09 28.71 1.37
N ALA A 530 -54.18 28.50 2.68
CA ALA A 530 -55.06 29.27 3.56
C ALA A 530 -54.57 30.71 3.72
N PHE A 531 -53.26 30.90 3.88
CA PHE A 531 -52.66 32.23 3.89
C PHE A 531 -52.83 32.93 2.54
N CYS A 532 -52.58 32.25 1.42
CA CYS A 532 -52.87 32.79 0.08
C CYS A 532 -54.31 33.26 -0.06
N GLN A 533 -55.28 32.45 0.39
CA GLN A 533 -56.70 32.79 0.36
C GLN A 533 -57.00 34.03 1.23
N SER A 534 -56.42 34.12 2.42
CA SER A 534 -56.56 35.30 3.28
C SER A 534 -56.03 36.58 2.62
N LEU A 535 -54.93 36.48 1.86
CA LEU A 535 -54.35 37.61 1.13
C LEU A 535 -55.20 38.06 -0.06
N LEU A 536 -55.93 37.11 -0.69
CA LEU A 536 -56.87 37.40 -1.76
C LEU A 536 -58.14 38.08 -1.25
N GLU A 537 -58.58 37.75 -0.04
CA GLU A 537 -59.84 38.27 0.52
C GLU A 537 -59.68 39.66 1.13
N ALA A 538 -58.57 39.94 1.80
CA ALA A 538 -58.38 41.17 2.57
C ALA A 538 -56.98 41.79 2.48
N ARG A 539 -56.93 43.12 2.60
CA ARG A 539 -55.74 43.92 2.86
C ARG A 539 -55.83 44.45 4.30
N GLY A 540 -55.42 43.63 5.26
CA GLY A 540 -55.66 43.93 6.68
C GLY A 540 -57.14 43.81 7.00
N GLU A 541 -57.76 44.89 7.50
CA GLU A 541 -59.20 44.90 7.84
C GLU A 541 -60.12 45.22 6.67
N THR A 542 -59.58 45.65 5.52
CA THR A 542 -60.40 46.02 4.35
C THR A 542 -60.48 44.88 3.34
N PRO A 543 -61.66 44.57 2.77
CA PRO A 543 -61.78 43.61 1.67
C PRO A 543 -60.99 44.05 0.44
N ARG A 544 -60.27 43.12 -0.17
CA ARG A 544 -59.44 43.37 -1.36
C ARG A 544 -60.32 43.39 -2.62
N VAL A 545 -60.13 44.41 -3.46
CA VAL A 545 -60.87 44.60 -4.72
C VAL A 545 -60.16 43.91 -5.88
N TYR A 546 -58.84 44.06 -6.02
CA TYR A 546 -58.07 43.55 -7.16
C TYR A 546 -57.52 42.14 -6.92
N ARG A 547 -58.39 41.19 -6.56
CA ARG A 547 -58.00 39.82 -6.15
C ARG A 547 -57.24 39.06 -7.23
N ASN A 548 -57.64 39.23 -8.49
CA ASN A 548 -57.03 38.59 -9.66
C ASN A 548 -55.69 39.21 -10.09
N THR A 549 -55.09 40.09 -9.28
CA THR A 549 -53.77 40.67 -9.54
C THR A 549 -52.65 40.03 -8.72
N LEU A 550 -52.97 39.08 -7.83
CA LEU A 550 -52.03 38.41 -6.94
C LEU A 550 -51.70 37.01 -7.49
N PHE A 551 -50.42 36.75 -7.75
CA PHE A 551 -49.91 35.42 -8.12
C PHE A 551 -48.94 34.97 -7.04
N PHE A 552 -48.96 33.69 -6.65
CA PHE A 552 -48.11 33.19 -5.58
C PHE A 552 -47.10 32.18 -6.11
N LEU A 553 -45.80 32.43 -5.96
CA LEU A 553 -44.76 31.45 -6.22
C LEU A 553 -44.35 30.79 -4.91
N THR A 554 -44.46 29.48 -4.85
CA THR A 554 -44.19 28.70 -3.64
C THR A 554 -43.27 27.51 -3.95
N PRO A 555 -42.47 27.06 -2.96
CA PRO A 555 -41.86 25.74 -3.03
C PRO A 555 -42.92 24.62 -3.02
N PRO A 556 -42.54 23.38 -3.39
CA PRO A 556 -43.40 22.21 -3.22
C PRO A 556 -43.77 22.00 -1.75
N GLU A 557 -44.79 21.17 -1.50
CA GLU A 557 -45.23 20.82 -0.13
C GLU A 557 -44.11 20.20 0.72
N GLU A 558 -43.16 19.53 0.08
CA GLU A 558 -41.98 18.95 0.72
C GLU A 558 -40.94 19.99 1.17
N GLY A 559 -41.14 21.27 0.82
CA GLY A 559 -40.29 22.40 1.16
C GLY A 559 -39.08 22.59 0.26
N THR A 560 -38.14 23.40 0.73
CA THR A 560 -36.94 23.88 0.02
C THR A 560 -35.73 22.96 0.20
N LYS A 561 -35.89 21.67 -0.14
CA LYS A 561 -34.84 20.66 0.10
C LYS A 561 -33.54 20.96 -0.65
N GLN A 562 -33.62 21.39 -1.92
CA GLN A 562 -32.41 21.63 -2.73
C GLN A 562 -31.71 22.91 -2.29
N LEU A 563 -32.46 23.99 -2.08
CA LEU A 563 -31.94 25.26 -1.60
C LEU A 563 -31.28 25.11 -0.22
N HIS A 564 -31.90 24.38 0.71
CA HIS A 564 -31.31 24.15 2.03
C HIS A 564 -30.03 23.31 1.97
N ALA A 565 -30.00 22.28 1.12
CA ALA A 565 -28.80 21.46 0.92
C ALA A 565 -27.65 22.30 0.34
N GLU A 566 -27.93 23.12 -0.69
CA GLU A 566 -26.93 23.97 -1.32
C GLU A 566 -26.46 25.08 -0.36
N VAL A 567 -27.37 25.74 0.36
CA VAL A 567 -27.01 26.73 1.39
C VAL A 567 -26.09 26.13 2.46
N LYS A 568 -26.38 24.91 2.95
CA LYS A 568 -25.48 24.21 3.88
C LYS A 568 -24.11 23.97 3.27
N SER A 569 -24.05 23.55 2.01
CA SER A 569 -22.81 23.35 1.27
C SER A 569 -22.00 24.64 1.18
N VAL A 570 -22.62 25.75 0.76
CA VAL A 570 -21.97 27.08 0.67
C VAL A 570 -21.42 27.51 2.03
N ILE A 571 -22.24 27.46 3.08
CA ILE A 571 -21.82 27.83 4.43
C ILE A 571 -20.63 26.97 4.89
N ALA A 572 -20.66 25.66 4.61
CA ALA A 572 -19.55 24.77 4.95
C ALA A 572 -18.25 25.16 4.24
N TYR A 573 -18.30 25.45 2.94
CA TYR A 573 -17.12 25.90 2.19
C TYR A 573 -16.60 27.27 2.67
N GLU A 574 -17.50 28.22 2.98
CA GLU A 574 -17.14 29.53 3.53
C GLU A 574 -16.44 29.39 4.90
N ASP A 575 -16.94 28.50 5.77
CA ASP A 575 -16.36 28.23 7.08
C ASP A 575 -15.00 27.54 6.95
N ILE A 576 -14.86 26.57 6.03
CA ILE A 576 -13.59 25.90 5.74
C ILE A 576 -12.54 26.90 5.22
N GLN A 577 -12.92 27.80 4.32
CA GLN A 577 -12.01 28.81 3.78
C GLN A 577 -11.49 29.77 4.86
N LYS A 578 -12.31 30.07 5.88
CA LYS A 578 -11.96 30.99 6.98
C LYS A 578 -11.16 30.31 8.09
N ASP A 579 -11.24 28.99 8.22
CA ASP A 579 -10.58 28.24 9.28
C ASP A 579 -9.08 28.07 9.03
N ARG A 580 -8.28 28.89 9.72
CA ARG A 580 -6.81 28.86 9.65
C ARG A 580 -6.18 27.67 10.37
N GLY A 581 -6.95 26.89 11.13
CA GLY A 581 -6.49 25.67 11.80
C GLY A 581 -6.52 24.44 10.88
N LEU A 582 -7.19 24.51 9.74
CA LEU A 582 -7.24 23.43 8.75
C LEU A 582 -6.02 23.47 7.82
N ASN A 583 -5.22 22.42 7.86
CA ASN A 583 -4.10 22.22 6.94
C ASN A 583 -4.58 21.58 5.63
N LEU A 584 -5.17 22.38 4.74
CA LEU A 584 -5.58 21.95 3.39
C LEU A 584 -4.39 21.92 2.43
N SER A 585 -4.37 20.93 1.53
CA SER A 585 -3.41 20.93 0.41
C SER A 585 -3.69 22.04 -0.61
N THR A 586 -2.70 22.41 -1.43
CA THR A 586 -2.88 23.38 -2.51
C THR A 586 -4.04 23.02 -3.45
N SER A 587 -4.22 21.73 -3.78
CA SER A 587 -5.34 21.28 -4.61
C SER A 587 -6.68 21.44 -3.90
N GLN A 588 -6.77 21.10 -2.62
CA GLN A 588 -8.02 21.26 -1.86
C GLN A 588 -8.39 22.73 -1.69
N THR A 589 -7.41 23.60 -1.43
CA THR A 589 -7.62 25.05 -1.36
C THR A 589 -8.14 25.58 -2.70
N LYS A 590 -7.61 25.09 -3.82
CA LYS A 590 -8.13 25.41 -5.15
C LYS A 590 -9.56 24.91 -5.34
N GLU A 591 -9.85 23.67 -4.97
CA GLU A 591 -11.20 23.09 -5.05
C GLU A 591 -12.24 23.88 -4.23
N VAL A 592 -11.91 24.27 -2.98
CA VAL A 592 -12.76 25.13 -2.15
C VAL A 592 -13.02 26.47 -2.83
N SER A 593 -11.98 27.11 -3.37
CA SER A 593 -12.10 28.39 -4.08
C SER A 593 -12.96 28.27 -5.34
N ASP A 594 -12.76 27.22 -6.14
CA ASP A 594 -13.52 26.97 -7.37
C ASP A 594 -14.98 26.67 -7.05
N LYS A 595 -15.26 25.91 -5.98
CA LYS A 595 -16.63 25.69 -5.48
C LYS A 595 -17.28 26.99 -5.06
N LEU A 596 -16.62 27.82 -4.24
CA LEU A 596 -17.12 29.13 -3.80
C LEU A 596 -17.34 30.14 -4.94
N ARG A 597 -16.62 30.01 -6.06
CA ARG A 597 -16.90 30.82 -7.26
C ARG A 597 -18.17 30.38 -7.97
N GLN A 598 -18.49 29.10 -7.93
CA GLN A 598 -19.67 28.51 -8.59
C GLN A 598 -20.95 28.65 -7.75
N THR A 599 -20.84 28.93 -6.45
CA THR A 599 -22.00 28.96 -5.53
C THR A 599 -23.09 29.93 -5.93
N GLY A 600 -22.74 31.04 -6.59
CA GLY A 600 -23.73 31.99 -7.08
C GLY A 600 -24.70 31.33 -8.06
N THR A 601 -24.16 30.62 -9.05
CA THR A 601 -24.97 29.93 -10.06
C THR A 601 -25.74 28.75 -9.46
N THR A 602 -25.11 27.93 -8.62
CA THR A 602 -25.76 26.75 -8.03
C THR A 602 -26.89 27.13 -7.08
N LEU A 603 -26.74 28.21 -6.31
CA LEU A 603 -27.82 28.73 -5.46
C LEU A 603 -29.01 29.24 -6.28
N GLU A 604 -28.77 29.96 -7.38
CA GLU A 604 -29.86 30.41 -8.27
C GLU A 604 -30.58 29.21 -8.91
N GLU A 605 -29.86 28.18 -9.36
CA GLU A 605 -30.45 26.95 -9.88
C GLU A 605 -31.29 26.23 -8.81
N ALA A 606 -30.81 26.15 -7.57
CA ALA A 606 -31.54 25.56 -6.46
C ALA A 606 -32.82 26.35 -6.12
N VAL A 607 -32.78 27.68 -6.19
CA VAL A 607 -33.99 28.52 -6.05
C VAL A 607 -34.98 28.21 -7.17
N ARG A 608 -34.56 28.11 -8.44
CA ARG A 608 -35.48 27.77 -9.55
C ARG A 608 -36.13 26.40 -9.40
N ASN A 609 -35.35 25.42 -8.97
CA ASN A 609 -35.84 24.05 -8.82
C ASN A 609 -36.87 23.93 -7.69
N ASP A 610 -36.63 24.62 -6.56
CA ASP A 610 -37.57 24.62 -5.45
C ASP A 610 -38.78 25.52 -5.77
N TYR A 611 -38.58 26.74 -6.29
CA TYR A 611 -39.64 27.74 -6.54
C TYR A 611 -40.20 27.68 -7.95
N ARG A 612 -40.96 26.61 -8.25
CA ARG A 612 -41.58 26.38 -9.56
C ARG A 612 -43.10 26.27 -9.55
N THR A 613 -43.73 26.26 -8.38
CA THR A 613 -45.20 26.14 -8.28
C THR A 613 -45.82 27.53 -8.22
N LEU A 614 -46.58 27.88 -9.25
CA LEU A 614 -47.34 29.11 -9.34
C LEU A 614 -48.81 28.86 -8.97
N LEU A 615 -49.30 29.52 -7.93
CA LEU A 615 -50.71 29.52 -7.56
C LEU A 615 -51.38 30.76 -8.16
N ILE A 616 -52.41 30.51 -8.97
CA ILE A 616 -53.15 31.49 -9.74
C ILE A 616 -54.58 31.58 -9.20
N PRO A 617 -55.10 32.77 -8.87
CA PRO A 617 -56.51 32.93 -8.48
C PRO A 617 -57.46 32.52 -9.61
N ALA A 618 -58.38 31.61 -9.30
CA ALA A 618 -59.41 31.10 -10.19
C ALA A 618 -60.79 31.22 -9.52
N ARG A 619 -61.86 30.91 -10.27
CA ARG A 619 -63.25 31.02 -9.76
C ARG A 619 -63.51 30.09 -8.57
N ASP A 620 -62.88 28.92 -8.55
CA ASP A 620 -63.09 27.88 -7.54
C ASP A 620 -61.95 27.81 -6.50
N GLY A 621 -61.16 28.88 -6.35
CA GLY A 621 -60.03 28.95 -5.41
C GLY A 621 -58.69 29.18 -6.12
N LEU A 622 -57.62 28.54 -5.63
CA LEU A 622 -56.28 28.65 -6.19
C LEU A 622 -56.01 27.49 -7.17
N ARG A 623 -55.64 27.81 -8.40
CA ARG A 623 -55.15 26.84 -9.38
C ARG A 623 -53.63 26.80 -9.32
N ALA A 624 -53.05 25.62 -9.08
CA ALA A 624 -51.60 25.42 -9.15
C ALA A 624 -51.16 25.09 -10.58
N GLU A 625 -50.09 25.73 -11.04
CA GLU A 625 -49.36 25.40 -12.25
C GLU A 625 -47.88 25.17 -11.91
N ASP A 626 -47.31 24.06 -12.39
CA ASP A 626 -45.87 23.81 -12.33
C ASP A 626 -45.21 24.44 -13.56
N LEU A 627 -44.29 25.38 -13.33
CA LEU A 627 -43.52 26.04 -14.37
C LEU A 627 -42.51 25.11 -15.06
N GLY A 628 -42.35 23.88 -14.55
CA GLY A 628 -41.44 22.88 -15.08
C GLY A 628 -40.00 23.07 -14.57
N LEU A 629 -39.13 22.13 -14.94
CA LEU A 629 -37.71 22.23 -14.62
C LEU A 629 -37.00 23.16 -15.61
N PRO A 630 -36.18 24.12 -15.15
CA PRO A 630 -35.43 24.97 -16.05
C PRO A 630 -34.44 24.13 -16.87
N ALA A 631 -34.26 24.46 -18.15
CA ALA A 631 -33.17 23.90 -18.95
C ALA A 631 -31.83 24.35 -18.34
N HIS A 632 -30.84 23.45 -18.31
CA HIS A 632 -29.53 23.77 -17.73
C HIS A 632 -28.90 24.97 -18.46
N GLY A 633 -28.45 25.99 -17.70
CA GLY A 633 -27.89 27.22 -18.24
C GLY A 633 -28.90 28.29 -18.65
N MET A 634 -30.18 28.15 -18.29
CA MET A 634 -31.19 29.17 -18.50
C MET A 634 -30.89 30.42 -17.65
N ASN A 635 -30.58 31.53 -18.32
CA ASN A 635 -30.22 32.82 -17.72
C ASN A 635 -31.38 33.85 -17.74
N THR A 636 -32.62 33.41 -17.95
CA THR A 636 -33.78 34.31 -17.93
C THR A 636 -34.04 34.80 -16.51
N PRO A 637 -34.40 36.08 -16.30
CA PRO A 637 -34.84 36.57 -14.99
C PRO A 637 -35.95 35.68 -14.39
N PHE A 638 -36.05 35.69 -13.07
CA PHE A 638 -37.08 34.91 -12.35
C PHE A 638 -38.49 35.50 -12.52
N ASP A 639 -38.60 36.75 -12.96
CA ASP A 639 -39.79 37.60 -12.94
C ASP A 639 -40.21 38.19 -14.31
#